data_AF-A0A3R6YUY2-F1
#
_entry.id   AF-A0A3R6YUY2-F1
#
_cell.length_a   1.000
_cell.length_b   1.000
_cell.length_c   1.000
_cell.angle_alpha   90.00
_cell.angle_beta   90.00
_cell.angle_gamma   90.00
#
_symmetry.space_group_name_H-M   'P 1'
#
loop_
_entity.id
_entity.type
_entity.pdbx_description
1 polymer ?
#
loop_
_entity_poly.entity_id
_entity_poly.type
_entity_poly.pdbx_seq_one_letter_code
_entity_poly.pdbx_strand_id
1 'polypeptide(L)'
;MDDAGLSADAATIVPPATNPSLDPQAIASLKDLLDNNVTDAELRDLLTRSHGDLSDAVGLYFLDKTPGQDNPSKSPVVSITPPPTPTFSSPDGPHKVLHTNEEYEVELTDGVLKWTIGNVLGRIVVQDVVVGGAAHKANIQKADVLIACSGHVIKETNVAPIVTRLSKELLLSSSSSPVEYGIHIMARALESMRQAAADKYPSDLLLLHYVWSQGNVAVAMDQLFHPVPHFPNFDQVVGHEWYSTDGHVNNRAHPDWPLYDASFPTGPMGITVENIHERTIIVNVKDGTSAAYANVSVDSWLVAINGEGVTHLTHRETLHRIHTLPRPLLLTFCVTPAPWLPALKQTMDVNIRMAQSANPTERHELVVSDDDRTSFGRFQRKLLWVLQVLPSIACEILHVSALNATYNVVPADLLYTADVDGIDTTDGAVARRALMAMVHGMGLHADKGESVVLDLVRGLAVLAQWCAPNSATESHHQHLWWVLHLVLDVFENGSVMEKSTTWDAIVDSLKALGAALSPSAFLRTFPPLLARLSLYSSPSSRIIPLALLPLTYARVHGDLRVQFRGLFERLTMDDAPLVRRAAVFVLPSLARVAGPDAIAWVVQSAEKLSADHSDLVRLYAVQAVADLGDVLSGLDDPARRLVRCQLLPLVNSFVTDSDWQIRHQTVALVPTLLHVLGRDFADVLVDHYVELAGDANMEVRIAATRSAFPISAALSSSEKASDDDEAMHAKVALSILPALSSLSRDPCASVRRAVAASLGAALAMLRASQGDVLVPMIQQLIVDKDVVVAQTVVEQLATASAHLPDELEALVVVHVDKLSKQRPWRSRLLAAECVRHWTEHKTLPPSLVVVALSLLQDTVSQVRLGAVHALVQVTARHGPDWFQATGVGPVLSLLDQPFQLRLTGLEACRELAQRNLIPDPDALFDRVVEAATASKTGNIRVKALDVLVAMAPHLPPCTWDTVRPTLHASFGMEDDVEVQSRHVHLLVYVGSADEADMEPGSAMWTERLRLETTRSPLGS
;
A
#
# COMPACT_ATOMS: atom_id res chain seq x y z
N MET A 1 32.53 80.83 92.90
CA MET A 1 31.89 82.12 92.62
C MET A 1 32.29 82.43 91.20
N ASP A 2 31.30 82.67 90.35
CA ASP A 2 31.42 83.43 89.09
C ASP A 2 32.25 82.70 88.00
N ASP A 3 31.81 82.60 86.74
CA ASP A 3 31.52 83.61 85.72
C ASP A 3 32.79 84.05 84.94
N ALA A 4 32.59 84.30 83.64
CA ALA A 4 33.48 84.95 82.67
C ALA A 4 34.92 84.42 82.40
N GLY A 5 35.13 83.87 81.19
CA GLY A 5 36.11 84.49 80.25
C GLY A 5 37.24 83.64 79.60
N LEU A 6 37.20 83.53 78.25
CA LEU A 6 38.31 83.36 77.27
C LEU A 6 39.09 82.01 77.13
N SER A 7 39.16 81.53 75.85
CA SER A 7 40.31 80.84 75.16
C SER A 7 40.61 79.32 75.46
N ALA A 8 41.23 78.47 74.61
CA ALA A 8 41.68 78.48 73.17
C ALA A 8 41.93 77.04 72.59
N ASP A 9 42.17 76.95 71.27
CA ASP A 9 42.89 75.91 70.47
C ASP A 9 42.46 74.41 70.32
N ALA A 10 42.69 73.90 69.10
CA ALA A 10 43.05 72.53 68.65
C ALA A 10 42.10 71.28 68.70
N ALA A 11 42.03 70.60 67.52
CA ALA A 11 42.08 69.14 67.26
C ALA A 11 40.89 68.15 67.52
N THR A 12 40.52 67.41 66.44
CA THR A 12 40.01 66.00 66.37
C THR A 12 38.58 65.63 66.84
N ILE A 13 38.06 64.52 66.25
CA ILE A 13 36.99 63.57 66.71
C ILE A 13 35.60 63.64 66.03
N VAL A 14 35.07 62.44 65.74
CA VAL A 14 33.76 62.08 65.13
C VAL A 14 32.67 61.94 66.21
N PRO A 15 31.41 62.34 65.95
CA PRO A 15 30.26 61.49 66.31
C PRO A 15 29.07 61.60 65.28
N PRO A 16 27.86 61.07 65.57
CA PRO A 16 27.25 59.94 64.87
C PRO A 16 26.26 60.31 63.75
N ALA A 17 26.01 59.38 62.83
CA ALA A 17 24.98 59.54 61.80
C ALA A 17 23.56 59.41 62.39
N THR A 18 22.75 60.46 62.22
CA THR A 18 21.30 60.47 62.50
C THR A 18 20.52 59.67 61.44
N ASN A 19 19.42 59.02 61.86
CA ASN A 19 18.57 58.18 60.99
C ASN A 19 18.28 58.80 59.61
N PRO A 20 18.49 58.07 58.50
CA PRO A 20 18.18 58.57 57.17
C PRO A 20 16.66 58.65 56.94
N SER A 21 16.21 59.77 56.37
CA SER A 21 14.85 59.89 55.85
C SER A 21 14.68 59.01 54.61
N LEU A 22 13.78 58.03 54.65
CA LEU A 22 13.48 57.17 53.51
C LEU A 22 12.93 57.95 52.31
N ASP A 23 13.48 57.67 51.14
CA ASP A 23 13.13 58.30 49.87
C ASP A 23 11.69 57.95 49.45
N PRO A 24 10.81 58.94 49.21
CA PRO A 24 9.46 58.70 48.67
C PRO A 24 9.44 57.92 47.35
N GLN A 25 10.49 58.06 46.53
CA GLN A 25 10.59 57.42 45.23
C GLN A 25 10.89 55.91 45.35
N ALA A 26 11.61 55.48 46.40
CA ALA A 26 11.80 54.07 46.71
C ALA A 26 10.49 53.39 47.13
N ILE A 27 9.63 54.07 47.90
CA ILE A 27 8.31 53.56 48.31
C ILE A 27 7.42 53.35 47.07
N ALA A 28 7.41 54.31 46.15
CA ALA A 28 6.66 54.19 44.89
C ALA A 28 7.14 53.01 44.05
N SER A 29 8.46 52.84 43.89
CA SER A 29 9.04 51.69 43.17
C SER A 29 8.70 50.35 43.80
N LEU A 30 8.74 50.24 45.13
CA LEU A 30 8.33 49.02 45.86
C LEU A 30 6.84 48.72 45.71
N LYS A 31 6.00 49.74 45.52
CA LYS A 31 4.54 49.62 45.34
C LYS A 31 4.12 49.31 43.89
N ASP A 32 5.06 49.45 42.95
CA ASP A 32 4.94 48.97 41.57
C ASP A 32 5.49 47.53 41.44
N LEU A 33 6.50 47.18 42.27
CA LEU A 33 7.08 45.83 42.37
C LEU A 33 6.27 44.85 43.23
N LEU A 34 5.53 45.34 44.23
CA LEU A 34 4.61 44.59 45.07
C LEU A 34 3.19 45.12 44.82
N ASP A 35 2.23 44.23 44.55
CA ASP A 35 0.84 44.60 44.25
C ASP A 35 0.30 45.71 45.18
N ASN A 36 -0.41 46.68 44.59
CA ASN A 36 -0.90 47.95 45.16
C ASN A 36 -1.68 47.90 46.50
N ASN A 37 -1.92 46.70 47.06
CA ASN A 37 -2.62 46.46 48.32
C ASN A 37 -1.72 46.52 49.58
N VAL A 38 -0.39 46.73 49.44
CA VAL A 38 0.52 46.89 50.60
C VAL A 38 0.50 48.34 51.10
N THR A 39 0.49 48.54 52.42
CA THR A 39 0.40 49.89 52.99
C THR A 39 1.74 50.62 53.00
N ASP A 40 1.71 51.94 52.85
CA ASP A 40 2.87 52.83 52.93
C ASP A 40 3.65 52.76 54.28
N ALA A 41 3.05 52.17 55.32
CA ALA A 41 3.72 51.90 56.59
C ALA A 41 4.57 50.62 56.51
N GLU A 42 4.02 49.54 55.95
CA GLU A 42 4.72 48.27 55.73
C GLU A 42 5.87 48.44 54.73
N LEU A 43 5.66 49.18 53.63
CA LEU A 43 6.74 49.47 52.66
C LEU A 43 7.90 50.25 53.28
N ARG A 44 7.61 51.15 54.25
CA ARG A 44 8.66 51.83 55.02
C ARG A 44 9.36 50.91 56.02
N ASP A 45 8.64 49.99 56.67
CA ASP A 45 9.28 48.99 57.56
C ASP A 45 10.23 48.08 56.77
N LEU A 46 9.79 47.56 55.63
CA LEU A 46 10.60 46.74 54.72
C LEU A 46 11.85 47.49 54.25
N LEU A 47 11.71 48.73 53.79
CA LEU A 47 12.85 49.59 53.42
C LEU A 47 13.76 49.93 54.60
N THR A 48 13.22 50.04 55.82
CA THR A 48 14.05 50.29 57.02
C THR A 48 14.87 49.04 57.35
N ARG A 49 14.26 47.86 57.27
CA ARG A 49 14.88 46.54 57.53
C ARG A 49 15.86 46.10 56.45
N SER A 50 15.66 46.51 55.20
CA SER A 50 16.61 46.33 54.09
C SER A 50 17.61 47.49 53.92
N HIS A 51 17.61 48.47 54.83
CA HIS A 51 18.44 49.68 54.78
C HIS A 51 18.34 50.48 53.46
N GLY A 52 17.19 50.41 52.78
CA GLY A 52 16.88 51.13 51.55
C GLY A 52 17.02 50.29 50.27
N ASP A 53 17.49 49.04 50.35
CA ASP A 53 17.59 48.18 49.18
C ASP A 53 16.22 47.60 48.78
N LEU A 54 15.83 47.83 47.52
CA LEU A 54 14.55 47.42 46.95
C LEU A 54 14.44 45.90 46.73
N SER A 55 15.55 45.23 46.37
CA SER A 55 15.58 43.79 46.14
C SER A 55 15.45 43.03 47.46
N ASP A 56 16.20 43.45 48.48
CA ASP A 56 16.12 42.82 49.80
C ASP A 56 14.79 43.13 50.51
N ALA A 57 14.20 44.31 50.30
CA ALA A 57 12.85 44.62 50.78
C ALA A 57 11.78 43.69 50.19
N VAL A 58 11.83 43.41 48.88
CA VAL A 58 10.93 42.45 48.21
C VAL A 58 11.19 41.03 48.73
N GLY A 59 12.45 40.63 48.93
CA GLY A 59 12.81 39.35 49.53
C GLY A 59 12.24 39.15 50.94
N LEU A 60 12.41 40.16 51.81
CA LEU A 60 11.87 40.17 53.18
C LEU A 60 10.33 40.08 53.21
N TYR A 61 9.64 40.78 52.31
CA TYR A 61 8.17 40.72 52.23
C TYR A 61 7.62 39.32 51.97
N PHE A 62 8.28 38.53 51.12
CA PHE A 62 7.87 37.16 50.85
C PHE A 62 8.34 36.17 51.93
N LEU A 63 9.52 36.38 52.53
CA LEU A 63 10.02 35.59 53.67
C LEU A 63 9.11 35.73 54.91
N ASP A 64 8.69 36.95 55.24
CA ASP A 64 7.75 37.20 56.35
C ASP A 64 6.36 36.58 56.11
N LYS A 65 6.03 36.24 54.87
CA LYS A 65 4.75 35.59 54.48
C LYS A 65 4.83 34.06 54.34
N THR A 66 6.00 33.45 54.48
CA THR A 66 6.15 31.98 54.44
C THR A 66 6.18 31.36 55.85
N PRO A 67 5.20 30.53 56.25
CA PRO A 67 5.28 29.75 57.48
C PRO A 67 6.33 28.63 57.33
N GLY A 68 7.35 28.60 58.20
CA GLY A 68 8.62 27.91 57.94
C GLY A 68 8.75 26.45 58.41
N GLN A 69 9.93 25.88 58.15
CA GLN A 69 10.44 24.65 58.80
C GLN A 69 11.97 24.47 58.65
N ASP A 70 12.55 23.61 59.49
CA ASP A 70 13.99 23.50 59.79
C ASP A 70 14.84 22.53 58.91
N ASN A 71 16.16 22.69 59.05
CA ASN A 71 17.30 21.85 58.61
C ASN A 71 17.34 20.42 59.26
N PRO A 72 18.32 19.50 58.98
CA PRO A 72 19.23 19.29 57.83
C PRO A 72 19.51 17.77 57.46
N SER A 73 20.58 17.51 56.66
CA SER A 73 21.38 16.26 56.50
C SER A 73 20.99 15.27 55.38
N LYS A 74 21.87 14.53 54.67
CA LYS A 74 23.29 14.10 54.90
C LYS A 74 24.06 13.87 53.56
N SER A 75 25.37 14.08 53.54
CA SER A 75 26.34 13.74 52.45
C SER A 75 27.05 12.37 52.75
N PRO A 76 28.04 11.80 52.00
CA PRO A 76 29.30 12.38 51.41
C PRO A 76 29.64 11.86 49.95
N VAL A 77 30.76 12.08 49.23
CA VAL A 77 32.23 11.98 49.49
C VAL A 77 33.08 12.63 48.34
N VAL A 78 34.11 13.45 48.68
CA VAL A 78 35.51 13.62 48.14
C VAL A 78 35.82 13.44 46.62
N SER A 79 36.83 14.05 45.95
CA SER A 79 37.39 15.43 45.80
C SER A 79 38.76 15.36 45.06
N ILE A 80 39.04 16.13 44.00
CA ILE A 80 40.41 16.44 43.50
C ILE A 80 40.45 17.88 42.92
N THR A 81 41.58 18.58 43.11
CA THR A 81 41.85 20.01 42.80
C THR A 81 42.50 20.27 41.42
N PRO A 82 42.53 21.54 40.92
CA PRO A 82 42.89 21.90 39.54
C PRO A 82 44.31 22.50 39.35
N PRO A 83 44.83 22.54 38.10
CA PRO A 83 45.94 23.40 37.63
C PRO A 83 45.45 24.43 36.54
N PRO A 84 46.29 25.37 36.03
CA PRO A 84 45.88 26.79 35.97
C PRO A 84 45.68 27.42 34.58
N THR A 85 45.14 28.64 34.58
CA THR A 85 44.97 29.54 33.42
C THR A 85 46.28 30.10 32.85
N PRO A 86 46.36 30.24 31.51
CA PRO A 86 47.18 31.23 30.83
C PRO A 86 46.32 32.30 30.13
N THR A 87 46.78 33.55 30.14
CA THR A 87 46.20 34.68 29.38
C THR A 87 46.80 34.76 27.98
N PHE A 88 46.07 35.29 26.98
CA PHE A 88 46.43 36.52 26.22
C PHE A 88 45.42 36.87 25.11
N SER A 89 45.57 38.09 24.58
CA SER A 89 44.67 38.89 23.75
C SER A 89 44.53 38.53 22.26
N SER A 90 43.39 38.91 21.68
CA SER A 90 43.05 38.96 20.23
C SER A 90 43.91 39.99 19.43
N PRO A 91 43.88 40.03 18.07
CA PRO A 91 42.68 40.43 17.28
C PRO A 91 42.40 39.70 15.93
N ASP A 92 41.24 40.05 15.37
CA ASP A 92 40.75 39.95 13.96
C ASP A 92 40.25 38.61 13.34
N GLY A 93 39.03 38.68 12.76
CA GLY A 93 38.50 37.76 11.74
C GLY A 93 37.36 36.82 12.19
N PRO A 94 36.10 37.01 11.77
CA PRO A 94 34.96 36.30 12.36
C PRO A 94 34.51 35.05 11.58
N HIS A 95 34.83 33.86 12.09
CA HIS A 95 33.98 32.67 11.95
C HIS A 95 34.27 31.69 13.11
N LYS A 96 33.28 31.46 13.98
CA LYS A 96 33.26 30.30 14.88
C LYS A 96 31.82 29.85 15.09
N VAL A 97 31.54 28.64 14.61
CA VAL A 97 30.40 27.83 15.06
C VAL A 97 30.70 27.39 16.50
N LEU A 98 29.72 27.53 17.40
CA LEU A 98 29.86 27.14 18.80
C LEU A 98 28.88 26.00 19.13
N HIS A 99 29.44 24.88 19.58
CA HIS A 99 28.72 23.80 20.26
C HIS A 99 29.40 23.57 21.61
N THR A 100 28.81 24.08 22.71
CA THR A 100 28.80 23.55 24.09
C THR A 100 28.19 24.60 25.03
N ASN A 101 27.72 24.17 26.21
CA ASN A 101 27.07 25.00 27.24
C ASN A 101 27.93 26.20 27.71
N GLU A 102 27.85 27.33 27.03
CA GLU A 102 28.42 28.62 27.45
C GLU A 102 27.28 29.64 27.66
N GLU A 103 27.32 30.37 28.78
CA GLU A 103 26.38 31.47 29.02
C GLU A 103 26.74 32.65 28.11
N TYR A 104 25.77 33.16 27.34
CA TYR A 104 25.96 34.28 26.43
C TYR A 104 24.89 35.37 26.69
N GLU A 105 25.29 36.62 26.58
CA GLU A 105 24.41 37.78 26.77
C GLU A 105 24.07 38.42 25.42
N VAL A 106 22.81 38.87 25.28
CA VAL A 106 22.29 39.47 24.05
C VAL A 106 21.53 40.75 24.41
N GLU A 107 21.93 41.87 23.79
CA GLU A 107 21.16 43.11 23.82
C GLU A 107 20.24 43.18 22.59
N LEU A 108 18.93 43.31 22.82
CA LEU A 108 17.91 43.35 21.77
C LEU A 108 17.17 44.69 21.80
N THR A 109 17.24 45.44 20.70
CA THR A 109 16.64 46.77 20.55
C THR A 109 15.30 46.77 19.80
N ASP A 110 14.98 45.70 19.07
CA ASP A 110 13.67 45.48 18.44
C ASP A 110 12.67 44.89 19.46
N GLY A 111 11.70 45.68 19.90
CA GLY A 111 10.76 45.35 20.99
C GLY A 111 9.67 44.30 20.70
N VAL A 112 9.93 43.33 19.81
CA VAL A 112 9.09 42.13 19.63
C VAL A 112 9.99 40.92 19.37
N LEU A 113 10.15 40.08 20.38
CA LEU A 113 11.20 39.05 20.40
C LEU A 113 10.95 37.88 19.42
N LYS A 114 9.69 37.61 19.06
CA LYS A 114 9.26 36.52 18.14
C LYS A 114 9.79 35.13 18.53
N TRP A 115 9.61 34.80 19.80
CA TRP A 115 9.88 33.49 20.39
C TRP A 115 8.66 33.00 21.20
N THR A 116 8.67 31.74 21.61
CA THR A 116 7.80 31.24 22.69
C THR A 116 8.66 30.68 23.81
N ILE A 117 8.26 30.93 25.05
CA ILE A 117 8.98 30.54 26.26
C ILE A 117 8.02 29.84 27.22
N GLY A 118 8.53 28.95 28.05
CA GLY A 118 7.75 28.22 29.06
C GLY A 118 8.51 28.09 30.37
N ASN A 119 7.77 27.96 31.48
CA ASN A 119 8.35 27.59 32.76
C ASN A 119 8.54 26.07 32.82
N VAL A 120 9.79 25.61 32.81
CA VAL A 120 10.17 24.20 32.97
C VAL A 120 11.02 24.08 34.21
N LEU A 121 10.51 23.38 35.23
CA LEU A 121 11.20 23.11 36.50
C LEU A 121 11.81 24.38 37.14
N GLY A 122 11.04 25.47 37.20
CA GLY A 122 11.46 26.72 37.86
C GLY A 122 12.36 27.62 37.02
N ARG A 123 12.57 27.30 35.74
CA ARG A 123 13.40 28.07 34.79
C ARG A 123 12.61 28.49 33.56
N ILE A 124 12.99 29.62 32.95
CA ILE A 124 12.44 30.05 31.66
C ILE A 124 13.22 29.34 30.55
N VAL A 125 12.53 28.52 29.77
CA VAL A 125 13.13 27.76 28.66
C VAL A 125 12.43 28.14 27.36
N VAL A 126 13.22 28.50 26.35
CA VAL A 126 12.74 28.82 25.01
C VAL A 126 12.15 27.57 24.36
N GLN A 127 10.86 27.60 24.06
CA GLN A 127 10.11 26.47 23.49
C GLN A 127 10.12 26.48 21.97
N ASP A 128 10.20 27.67 21.35
CA ASP A 128 10.32 27.84 19.91
C ASP A 128 10.83 29.23 19.56
N VAL A 129 11.46 29.39 18.40
CA VAL A 129 11.98 30.68 17.91
C VAL A 129 11.59 30.86 16.45
N VAL A 130 10.89 31.94 16.12
CA VAL A 130 10.48 32.22 14.74
C VAL A 130 11.71 32.63 13.93
N VAL A 131 12.05 31.81 12.93
CA VAL A 131 13.17 32.05 12.01
C VAL A 131 13.05 33.43 11.36
N GLY A 132 14.14 34.21 11.38
CA GLY A 132 14.18 35.61 10.95
C GLY A 132 13.60 36.64 11.93
N GLY A 133 13.05 36.22 13.08
CA GLY A 133 12.64 37.09 14.19
C GLY A 133 13.82 37.66 14.98
N ALA A 134 13.55 38.59 15.91
CA ALA A 134 14.59 39.27 16.68
C ALA A 134 15.43 38.28 17.51
N ALA A 135 14.78 37.35 18.22
CA ALA A 135 15.48 36.28 18.95
C ALA A 135 16.33 35.38 18.02
N HIS A 136 15.84 35.03 16.82
CA HIS A 136 16.62 34.23 15.87
C HIS A 136 17.84 34.99 15.32
N LYS A 137 17.70 36.29 15.01
CA LYS A 137 18.82 37.15 14.58
C LYS A 137 19.87 37.33 15.68
N ALA A 138 19.45 37.26 16.94
CA ALA A 138 20.30 37.20 18.13
C ALA A 138 20.92 35.82 18.41
N ASN A 139 20.76 34.85 17.51
CA ASN A 139 21.20 33.46 17.67
C ASN A 139 20.57 32.69 18.86
N ILE A 140 19.45 33.17 19.41
CA ILE A 140 18.73 32.46 20.48
C ILE A 140 18.09 31.20 19.91
N GLN A 141 18.32 30.07 20.57
CA GLN A 141 17.91 28.74 20.12
C GLN A 141 16.78 28.17 20.97
N LYS A 142 16.11 27.15 20.43
CA LYS A 142 15.16 26.33 21.18
C LYS A 142 15.90 25.52 22.25
N ALA A 143 15.26 25.38 23.40
CA ALA A 143 15.81 24.82 24.65
C ALA A 143 16.86 25.69 25.37
N ASP A 144 17.21 26.88 24.87
CA ASP A 144 18.00 27.83 25.64
C ASP A 144 17.26 28.25 26.92
N VAL A 145 18.03 28.40 27.98
CA VAL A 145 17.53 28.75 29.32
C VAL A 145 17.86 30.20 29.60
N LEU A 146 16.85 31.04 29.83
CA LEU A 146 17.07 32.43 30.21
C LEU A 146 17.45 32.49 31.70
N ILE A 147 18.69 32.89 31.98
CA ILE A 147 19.29 32.90 33.32
C ILE A 147 19.16 34.27 34.00
N ALA A 148 19.21 35.35 33.21
CA ALA A 148 18.94 36.72 33.66
C ALA A 148 18.27 37.53 32.54
N CYS A 149 17.57 38.61 32.91
CA CYS A 149 16.98 39.56 31.96
C CYS A 149 17.06 40.98 32.54
N SER A 150 17.56 41.95 31.76
CA SER A 150 17.75 43.34 32.21
C SER A 150 18.49 43.45 33.57
N GLY A 151 19.57 42.68 33.74
CA GLY A 151 20.35 42.63 34.98
C GLY A 151 19.69 41.90 36.16
N HIS A 152 18.48 41.35 36.00
CA HIS A 152 17.76 40.63 37.05
C HIS A 152 17.94 39.11 36.87
N VAL A 153 18.54 38.44 37.85
CA VAL A 153 18.74 36.98 37.83
C VAL A 153 17.41 36.25 38.07
N ILE A 154 17.12 35.27 37.22
CA ILE A 154 15.92 34.45 37.28
C ILE A 154 16.12 33.33 38.31
N LYS A 155 15.16 33.19 39.22
CA LYS A 155 15.11 32.23 40.33
C LYS A 155 13.72 31.61 40.38
N GLU A 156 13.59 30.44 40.97
CA GLU A 156 12.30 29.72 41.04
C GLU A 156 11.17 30.58 41.65
N THR A 157 11.51 31.49 42.57
CA THR A 157 10.58 32.40 43.24
C THR A 157 10.10 33.59 42.39
N ASN A 158 10.80 33.96 41.31
CA ASN A 158 10.43 35.08 40.42
C ASN A 158 10.08 34.66 38.98
N VAL A 159 10.21 33.38 38.65
CA VAL A 159 10.06 32.88 37.26
C VAL A 159 8.66 33.11 36.67
N ALA A 160 7.59 32.87 37.46
CA ALA A 160 6.21 32.92 36.97
C ALA A 160 5.75 34.32 36.49
N PRO A 161 5.96 35.42 37.25
CA PRO A 161 5.64 36.76 36.76
C PRO A 161 6.52 37.19 35.57
N ILE A 162 7.80 36.78 35.53
CA ILE A 162 8.71 37.12 34.41
C ILE A 162 8.25 36.41 33.12
N VAL A 163 7.93 35.12 33.16
CA VAL A 163 7.31 34.42 32.01
C VAL A 163 6.03 35.13 31.62
N THR A 164 5.14 35.42 32.57
CA THR A 164 3.85 36.08 32.28
C THR A 164 4.02 37.45 31.61
N ARG A 165 5.07 38.21 31.95
CA ARG A 165 5.40 39.51 31.32
C ARG A 165 5.94 39.32 29.91
N LEU A 166 6.96 38.47 29.73
CA LEU A 166 7.59 38.20 28.44
C LEU A 166 6.64 37.49 27.45
N SER A 167 5.65 36.74 27.94
CA SER A 167 4.59 36.11 27.12
C SER A 167 3.44 37.07 26.74
N LYS A 168 3.40 38.30 27.27
CA LYS A 168 2.29 39.27 27.08
C LYS A 168 2.62 40.43 26.14
N GLU A 169 3.76 40.41 25.44
CA GLU A 169 4.04 41.38 24.38
C GLU A 169 2.99 41.24 23.27
N LEU A 170 2.12 42.25 23.15
CA LEU A 170 0.98 42.26 22.26
C LEU A 170 1.42 42.30 20.79
N LEU A 171 0.76 41.46 19.97
CA LEU A 171 0.77 41.56 18.52
C LEU A 171 0.16 42.88 18.06
N LEU A 172 0.95 43.95 18.04
CA LEU A 172 0.68 45.09 17.18
C LEU A 172 0.93 44.64 15.74
N SER A 173 -0.16 44.50 14.99
CA SER A 173 -0.12 44.14 13.58
C SER A 173 0.70 45.16 12.79
N SER A 174 1.93 44.80 12.45
CA SER A 174 2.62 45.42 11.33
C SER A 174 1.70 45.32 10.12
N SER A 175 1.41 46.47 9.48
CA SER A 175 0.61 46.56 8.26
C SER A 175 1.00 45.43 7.31
N SER A 176 0.07 44.52 7.01
CA SER A 176 0.34 43.37 6.18
C SER A 176 0.78 43.84 4.79
N SER A 177 2.07 43.66 4.46
CA SER A 177 2.40 43.30 3.09
C SER A 177 1.51 42.10 2.74
N PRO A 178 0.79 42.11 1.60
CA PRO A 178 0.00 40.95 1.20
C PRO A 178 0.90 39.71 1.21
N VAL A 179 0.38 38.58 1.68
CA VAL A 179 1.12 37.32 1.58
C VAL A 179 1.25 37.01 0.10
N GLU A 180 2.47 37.14 -0.41
CA GLU A 180 2.81 36.89 -1.81
C GLU A 180 2.68 35.38 -2.07
N TYR A 181 2.05 35.01 -3.19
CA TYR A 181 1.77 33.62 -3.54
C TYR A 181 2.08 33.34 -5.02
N GLY A 182 2.51 32.10 -5.31
CA GLY A 182 2.67 31.61 -6.69
C GLY A 182 4.12 31.57 -7.19
N ILE A 183 4.26 31.15 -8.44
CA ILE A 183 5.52 30.59 -8.98
C ILE A 183 6.67 31.61 -9.08
N HIS A 184 6.34 32.90 -9.10
CA HIS A 184 7.32 33.98 -9.22
C HIS A 184 8.22 34.09 -7.98
N ILE A 185 7.76 33.64 -6.80
CA ILE A 185 8.58 33.54 -5.57
C ILE A 185 9.78 32.62 -5.82
N MET A 186 9.49 31.47 -6.40
CA MET A 186 10.47 30.45 -6.80
C MET A 186 11.35 30.96 -7.94
N ALA A 187 10.81 31.68 -8.92
CA ALA A 187 11.59 32.30 -9.99
C ALA A 187 12.66 33.28 -9.46
N ARG A 188 12.27 34.20 -8.56
CA ARG A 188 13.19 35.16 -7.92
C ARG A 188 14.25 34.45 -7.07
N ALA A 189 13.85 33.42 -6.34
CA ALA A 189 14.76 32.65 -5.49
C ALA A 189 15.80 31.86 -6.31
N LEU A 190 15.38 31.15 -7.35
CA LEU A 190 16.28 30.39 -8.22
C LEU A 190 17.24 31.30 -9.01
N GLU A 191 16.80 32.48 -9.41
CA GLU A 191 17.67 33.49 -10.02
C GLU A 191 18.70 34.04 -9.02
N SER A 192 18.28 34.32 -7.77
CA SER A 192 19.20 34.70 -6.70
C SER A 192 20.23 33.60 -6.39
N MET A 193 19.82 32.33 -6.40
CA MET A 193 20.73 31.18 -6.26
C MET A 193 21.71 31.07 -7.42
N ARG A 194 21.25 31.22 -8.67
CA ARG A 194 22.09 31.22 -9.87
C ARG A 194 23.17 32.29 -9.82
N GLN A 195 22.78 33.52 -9.46
CA GLN A 195 23.70 34.66 -9.31
C GLN A 195 24.72 34.42 -8.20
N ALA A 196 24.29 33.93 -7.03
CA ALA A 196 25.19 33.60 -5.92
C ALA A 196 26.15 32.44 -6.27
N ALA A 197 25.70 31.50 -7.11
CA ALA A 197 26.48 30.36 -7.60
C ALA A 197 27.41 30.69 -8.78
N ALA A 198 27.37 31.92 -9.31
CA ALA A 198 28.13 32.38 -10.48
C ALA A 198 28.04 31.41 -11.69
N ASP A 199 26.82 30.95 -12.00
CA ASP A 199 26.50 30.02 -13.10
C ASP A 199 27.26 28.67 -13.09
N LYS A 200 27.92 28.32 -11.98
CA LYS A 200 28.77 27.12 -11.88
C LYS A 200 27.99 25.79 -11.84
N TYR A 201 26.69 25.82 -11.53
CA TYR A 201 25.88 24.63 -11.26
C TYR A 201 24.65 24.54 -12.20
N PRO A 202 24.24 23.33 -12.63
CA PRO A 202 23.06 23.14 -13.47
C PRO A 202 21.77 23.65 -12.81
N SER A 203 20.84 24.19 -13.62
CA SER A 203 19.57 24.72 -13.10
C SER A 203 18.70 23.68 -12.41
N ASP A 204 18.77 22.39 -12.80
CA ASP A 204 18.06 21.30 -12.12
C ASP A 204 18.60 21.04 -10.71
N LEU A 205 19.91 21.21 -10.48
CA LEU A 205 20.51 21.02 -9.16
C LEU A 205 20.14 22.19 -8.22
N LEU A 206 20.10 23.42 -8.74
CA LEU A 206 19.60 24.59 -8.01
C LEU A 206 18.11 24.41 -7.63
N LEU A 207 17.29 23.98 -8.59
CA LEU A 207 15.88 23.62 -8.40
C LEU A 207 15.71 22.59 -7.29
N LEU A 208 16.51 21.52 -7.33
CA LEU A 208 16.41 20.40 -6.41
C LEU A 208 16.76 20.80 -4.96
N HIS A 209 17.86 21.54 -4.75
CA HIS A 209 18.22 22.07 -3.43
C HIS A 209 17.21 23.11 -2.91
N TYR A 210 16.65 23.97 -3.77
CA TYR A 210 15.57 24.89 -3.39
C TYR A 210 14.32 24.15 -2.93
N VAL A 211 13.97 23.04 -3.60
CA VAL A 211 12.80 22.22 -3.28
C VAL A 211 13.00 21.46 -1.97
N TRP A 212 14.17 20.84 -1.76
CA TRP A 212 14.49 20.14 -0.50
C TRP A 212 14.48 21.10 0.69
N SER A 213 15.10 22.27 0.57
CA SER A 213 15.15 23.30 1.63
C SER A 213 13.82 24.01 1.91
N GLN A 214 12.71 23.60 1.27
CA GLN A 214 11.39 24.22 1.37
C GLN A 214 11.46 25.73 1.06
N GLY A 215 12.16 26.07 -0.01
CA GLY A 215 12.33 27.42 -0.51
C GLY A 215 13.28 28.31 0.30
N ASN A 216 13.94 27.79 1.33
CA ASN A 216 14.94 28.53 2.08
C ASN A 216 16.25 28.62 1.26
N VAL A 217 16.44 29.76 0.59
CA VAL A 217 17.61 30.05 -0.26
C VAL A 217 18.92 29.93 0.51
N ALA A 218 18.99 30.36 1.77
CA ALA A 218 20.22 30.29 2.56
C ALA A 218 20.63 28.83 2.81
N VAL A 219 19.67 27.99 3.22
CA VAL A 219 19.89 26.54 3.41
C VAL A 219 20.20 25.84 2.08
N ALA A 220 19.51 26.20 0.99
CA ALA A 220 19.77 25.62 -0.33
C ALA A 220 21.19 25.93 -0.82
N MET A 221 21.67 27.16 -0.62
CA MET A 221 23.03 27.57 -1.02
C MET A 221 24.11 26.98 -0.12
N ASP A 222 23.85 26.87 1.19
CA ASP A 222 24.74 26.17 2.13
C ASP A 222 24.89 24.69 1.74
N GLN A 223 23.77 23.99 1.53
CA GLN A 223 23.75 22.61 1.02
C GLN A 223 24.41 22.46 -0.38
N LEU A 224 24.41 23.49 -1.23
CA LEU A 224 25.03 23.45 -2.56
C LEU A 224 26.56 23.62 -2.51
N PHE A 225 27.06 24.52 -1.65
CA PHE A 225 28.48 24.82 -1.50
C PHE A 225 29.21 23.89 -0.54
N HIS A 226 28.51 23.47 0.51
CA HIS A 226 28.92 22.47 1.48
C HIS A 226 27.95 21.30 1.37
N PRO A 227 28.12 20.42 0.34
CA PRO A 227 27.22 19.29 0.11
C PRO A 227 27.15 18.38 1.33
N VAL A 228 26.15 18.66 2.16
CA VAL A 228 25.71 17.76 3.21
C VAL A 228 25.22 16.52 2.47
N PRO A 229 25.80 15.35 2.78
CA PRO A 229 25.47 14.11 2.10
C PRO A 229 23.97 13.85 2.24
N HIS A 230 23.27 13.66 1.13
CA HIS A 230 21.87 13.27 1.22
C HIS A 230 21.47 12.27 0.15
N PHE A 231 22.03 12.35 -1.06
CA PHE A 231 21.45 11.63 -2.19
C PHE A 231 22.48 10.98 -3.12
N PRO A 232 22.28 9.70 -3.52
CA PRO A 232 23.09 9.04 -4.53
C PRO A 232 22.75 9.67 -5.88
N ASN A 233 23.63 10.56 -6.35
CA ASN A 233 23.35 11.30 -7.55
C ASN A 233 23.73 10.49 -8.81
N PHE A 234 22.74 10.11 -9.61
CA PHE A 234 22.96 9.53 -10.94
C PHE A 234 23.21 10.60 -12.03
N ASP A 235 23.02 11.90 -11.77
CA ASP A 235 23.08 12.99 -12.76
C ASP A 235 24.43 13.16 -13.48
N GLN A 236 25.53 12.58 -12.98
CA GLN A 236 26.81 12.53 -13.71
C GLN A 236 26.94 11.30 -14.62
N VAL A 237 25.84 10.58 -14.85
CA VAL A 237 25.77 9.34 -15.65
C VAL A 237 24.52 9.29 -16.55
N VAL A 238 23.50 10.14 -16.29
CA VAL A 238 22.26 10.16 -17.08
C VAL A 238 22.53 10.51 -18.55
N GLY A 239 22.35 9.54 -19.45
CA GLY A 239 22.22 9.77 -20.89
C GLY A 239 23.48 9.59 -21.74
N HIS A 240 24.61 9.14 -21.19
CA HIS A 240 25.81 8.85 -21.99
C HIS A 240 25.83 7.40 -22.51
N GLU A 241 25.54 7.24 -23.80
CA GLU A 241 25.78 5.99 -24.52
C GLU A 241 27.28 5.76 -24.72
N TRP A 242 27.89 5.06 -23.76
CA TRP A 242 29.25 4.51 -23.85
C TRP A 242 29.44 3.49 -24.99
N TYR A 243 28.37 3.13 -25.69
CA TYR A 243 28.29 2.07 -26.67
C TYR A 243 27.76 2.56 -28.01
N SER A 244 28.24 1.94 -29.10
CA SER A 244 27.47 1.92 -30.35
C SER A 244 26.28 0.98 -30.23
N THR A 245 25.37 1.03 -31.21
CA THR A 245 24.29 0.04 -31.40
C THR A 245 24.78 -1.40 -31.47
N ASP A 246 26.07 -1.59 -31.75
CA ASP A 246 26.70 -2.87 -32.02
C ASP A 246 27.43 -3.44 -30.79
N GLY A 247 27.24 -2.84 -29.61
CA GLY A 247 27.78 -3.32 -28.32
C GLY A 247 29.26 -3.03 -28.06
N HIS A 248 29.97 -2.40 -29.00
CA HIS A 248 31.36 -1.99 -28.82
C HIS A 248 31.46 -0.61 -28.14
N VAL A 249 32.48 -0.45 -27.28
CA VAL A 249 32.77 0.82 -26.60
C VAL A 249 33.00 1.92 -27.65
N ASN A 250 32.27 3.02 -27.52
CA ASN A 250 32.34 4.12 -28.48
C ASN A 250 33.55 5.02 -28.17
N ASN A 251 34.70 4.70 -28.77
CA ASN A 251 35.95 5.46 -28.63
C ASN A 251 35.87 6.94 -29.07
N ARG A 252 34.73 7.41 -29.60
CA ARG A 252 34.47 8.82 -29.94
C ARG A 252 33.44 9.49 -29.03
N ALA A 253 32.81 8.77 -28.11
CA ALA A 253 31.80 9.32 -27.20
C ALA A 253 32.37 10.33 -26.21
N HIS A 254 33.63 10.17 -25.77
CA HIS A 254 34.26 11.09 -24.83
C HIS A 254 35.78 11.22 -25.09
N PRO A 255 36.26 12.32 -25.72
CA PRO A 255 37.69 12.50 -25.97
C PRO A 255 38.53 12.67 -24.68
N ASP A 256 37.91 13.10 -23.58
CA ASP A 256 38.56 13.37 -22.29
C ASP A 256 38.70 12.14 -21.37
N TRP A 257 38.16 10.98 -21.75
CA TRP A 257 38.27 9.72 -21.00
C TRP A 257 39.08 8.70 -21.82
N PRO A 258 40.43 8.77 -21.81
CA PRO A 258 41.25 7.99 -22.71
C PRO A 258 41.26 6.49 -22.34
N LEU A 259 41.19 5.65 -23.37
CA LEU A 259 41.26 4.20 -23.26
C LEU A 259 42.69 3.68 -23.45
N TYR A 260 43.05 2.62 -22.73
CA TYR A 260 44.30 1.88 -22.91
C TYR A 260 44.12 0.38 -22.66
N ASP A 261 44.93 -0.44 -23.32
CA ASP A 261 44.88 -1.90 -23.20
C ASP A 261 46.03 -2.45 -22.35
N ALA A 262 45.76 -3.49 -21.57
CA ALA A 262 46.73 -4.25 -20.81
C ALA A 262 46.54 -5.77 -21.01
N SER A 263 47.60 -6.47 -21.40
CA SER A 263 47.56 -7.92 -21.65
C SER A 263 48.09 -8.71 -20.46
N PHE A 264 47.32 -9.71 -20.01
CA PHE A 264 47.57 -10.50 -18.81
C PHE A 264 47.75 -11.99 -19.15
N PRO A 265 48.97 -12.54 -19.06
CA PRO A 265 49.22 -13.97 -19.27
C PRO A 265 48.64 -14.83 -18.13
N THR A 266 48.85 -16.15 -18.20
CA THR A 266 48.51 -17.09 -17.12
C THR A 266 49.23 -16.73 -15.82
N GLY A 267 48.47 -16.49 -14.75
CA GLY A 267 49.00 -16.19 -13.42
C GLY A 267 48.18 -15.12 -12.68
N PRO A 268 48.60 -14.74 -11.46
CA PRO A 268 47.98 -13.65 -10.72
C PRO A 268 48.26 -12.31 -11.40
N MET A 269 47.21 -11.53 -11.65
CA MET A 269 47.33 -10.24 -12.35
C MET A 269 48.03 -9.17 -11.50
N GLY A 270 47.75 -9.12 -10.20
CA GLY A 270 48.29 -8.13 -9.27
C GLY A 270 47.51 -6.82 -9.16
N ILE A 271 46.29 -6.75 -9.72
CA ILE A 271 45.33 -5.66 -9.48
C ILE A 271 44.45 -5.93 -8.25
N THR A 272 43.98 -4.87 -7.60
CA THR A 272 42.82 -4.87 -6.70
C THR A 272 41.78 -3.92 -7.27
N VAL A 273 40.52 -4.34 -7.24
CA VAL A 273 39.39 -3.57 -7.79
C VAL A 273 38.27 -3.40 -6.75
N GLU A 274 37.49 -2.35 -6.93
CA GLU A 274 36.36 -1.93 -6.08
C GLU A 274 35.08 -1.82 -6.92
N ASN A 275 33.91 -2.01 -6.28
CA ASN A 275 32.60 -1.76 -6.87
C ASN A 275 32.18 -0.31 -6.61
N ILE A 276 32.16 0.52 -7.66
CA ILE A 276 31.78 1.93 -7.59
C ILE A 276 30.55 2.15 -8.49
N HIS A 277 29.35 2.01 -7.91
CA HIS A 277 28.07 2.01 -8.64
C HIS A 277 28.05 0.99 -9.81
N GLU A 278 28.36 -0.27 -9.52
CA GLU A 278 28.54 -1.39 -10.46
C GLU A 278 29.73 -1.28 -11.43
N ARG A 279 30.54 -0.23 -11.33
CA ARG A 279 31.78 -0.10 -12.10
C ARG A 279 32.93 -0.80 -11.39
N THR A 280 33.70 -1.57 -12.15
CA THR A 280 34.91 -2.26 -11.67
C THR A 280 36.10 -1.31 -11.81
N ILE A 281 36.41 -0.59 -10.73
CA ILE A 281 37.46 0.43 -10.69
C ILE A 281 38.72 -0.12 -10.03
N ILE A 282 39.89 0.15 -10.59
CA ILE A 282 41.18 -0.26 -10.01
C ILE A 282 41.53 0.65 -8.84
N VAL A 283 41.81 0.06 -7.68
CA VAL A 283 42.21 0.79 -6.45
C VAL A 283 43.66 0.54 -6.05
N ASN A 284 44.27 -0.56 -6.51
CA ASN A 284 45.67 -0.86 -6.23
C ASN A 284 46.29 -1.70 -7.37
N VAL A 285 47.57 -1.47 -7.62
CA VAL A 285 48.40 -2.22 -8.57
C VAL A 285 49.68 -2.60 -7.85
N LYS A 286 49.90 -3.90 -7.64
CA LYS A 286 51.03 -4.40 -6.85
C LYS A 286 52.32 -4.38 -7.67
N ASP A 287 53.38 -3.80 -7.10
CA ASP A 287 54.72 -3.80 -7.69
C ASP A 287 55.23 -5.20 -8.08
N GLY A 288 55.95 -5.28 -9.19
CA GLY A 288 56.55 -6.52 -9.70
C GLY A 288 55.54 -7.56 -10.22
N THR A 289 54.29 -7.18 -10.45
CA THR A 289 53.25 -8.06 -11.03
C THR A 289 52.95 -7.73 -12.49
N SER A 290 52.22 -8.63 -13.17
CA SER A 290 51.81 -8.44 -14.58
C SER A 290 51.08 -7.10 -14.81
N ALA A 291 50.28 -6.63 -13.84
CA ALA A 291 49.60 -5.34 -13.91
C ALA A 291 50.57 -4.15 -13.93
N ALA A 292 51.60 -4.18 -13.08
CA ALA A 292 52.64 -3.16 -13.05
C ALA A 292 53.45 -3.15 -14.35
N TYR A 293 53.83 -4.33 -14.86
CA TYR A 293 54.53 -4.44 -16.15
C TYR A 293 53.68 -4.03 -17.36
N ALA A 294 52.35 -4.14 -17.26
CA ALA A 294 51.40 -3.67 -18.27
C ALA A 294 50.99 -2.19 -18.09
N ASN A 295 51.65 -1.44 -17.19
CA ASN A 295 51.38 -0.02 -16.89
C ASN A 295 49.91 0.28 -16.53
N VAL A 296 49.24 -0.64 -15.82
CA VAL A 296 47.88 -0.40 -15.34
C VAL A 296 47.88 0.72 -14.31
N SER A 297 47.02 1.71 -14.51
CA SER A 297 46.86 2.84 -13.60
C SER A 297 45.78 2.57 -12.56
N VAL A 298 46.02 3.05 -11.34
CA VAL A 298 44.97 3.22 -10.32
C VAL A 298 43.90 4.20 -10.84
N ASP A 299 42.69 4.10 -10.29
CA ASP A 299 41.50 4.89 -10.63
C ASP A 299 41.01 4.70 -12.08
N SER A 300 41.51 3.70 -12.79
CA SER A 300 40.99 3.31 -14.11
C SER A 300 39.79 2.36 -14.00
N TRP A 301 38.79 2.58 -14.85
CA TRP A 301 37.61 1.72 -14.99
C TRP A 301 37.85 0.62 -16.02
N LEU A 302 37.58 -0.65 -15.68
CA LEU A 302 37.54 -1.74 -16.65
C LEU A 302 36.29 -1.63 -17.55
N VAL A 303 36.49 -1.41 -18.85
CA VAL A 303 35.39 -1.20 -19.81
C VAL A 303 35.24 -2.28 -20.88
N ALA A 304 36.29 -3.06 -21.18
CA ALA A 304 36.20 -4.22 -22.07
C ALA A 304 37.15 -5.37 -21.68
N ILE A 305 36.79 -6.60 -22.07
CA ILE A 305 37.59 -7.82 -21.92
C ILE A 305 37.66 -8.51 -23.29
N ASN A 306 38.87 -8.76 -23.80
CA ASN A 306 39.13 -9.36 -25.11
C ASN A 306 38.43 -8.65 -26.29
N GLY A 307 38.21 -7.33 -26.17
CA GLY A 307 37.49 -6.52 -27.17
C GLY A 307 35.97 -6.48 -27.00
N GLU A 308 35.40 -7.29 -26.11
CA GLU A 308 33.98 -7.23 -25.74
C GLU A 308 33.75 -6.24 -24.60
N GLY A 309 32.86 -5.26 -24.79
CA GLY A 309 32.52 -4.29 -23.74
C GLY A 309 31.84 -4.95 -22.54
N VAL A 310 32.19 -4.54 -21.31
CA VAL A 310 31.66 -5.13 -20.07
C VAL A 310 30.91 -4.15 -19.15
N THR A 311 30.75 -2.87 -19.51
CA THR A 311 29.99 -1.90 -18.70
C THR A 311 28.47 -2.08 -18.75
N HIS A 312 27.97 -3.05 -19.55
CA HIS A 312 26.59 -3.57 -19.47
C HIS A 312 26.42 -4.65 -18.38
N LEU A 313 27.52 -5.16 -17.81
CA LEU A 313 27.57 -6.17 -16.77
C LEU A 313 27.71 -5.53 -15.39
N THR A 314 27.18 -6.18 -14.35
CA THR A 314 27.45 -5.76 -12.97
C THR A 314 28.92 -5.96 -12.61
N HIS A 315 29.36 -5.39 -11.48
CA HIS A 315 30.71 -5.62 -10.98
C HIS A 315 30.98 -7.12 -10.77
N ARG A 316 29.99 -7.84 -10.22
CA ARG A 316 30.06 -9.28 -9.95
C ARG A 316 30.16 -10.12 -11.23
N GLU A 317 29.39 -9.77 -12.27
CA GLU A 317 29.44 -10.41 -13.58
C GLU A 317 30.77 -10.15 -14.30
N THR A 318 31.28 -8.92 -14.21
CA THR A 318 32.59 -8.53 -14.76
C THR A 318 33.71 -9.34 -14.14
N LEU A 319 33.74 -9.46 -12.81
CA LEU A 319 34.70 -10.31 -12.10
C LEU A 319 34.58 -11.78 -12.51
N HIS A 320 33.36 -12.30 -12.63
CA HIS A 320 33.14 -13.68 -13.07
C HIS A 320 33.77 -13.95 -14.44
N ARG A 321 33.60 -13.05 -15.43
CA ARG A 321 34.27 -13.17 -16.74
C ARG A 321 35.79 -13.16 -16.64
N ILE A 322 36.40 -12.34 -15.79
CA ILE A 322 37.87 -12.31 -15.58
C ILE A 322 38.37 -13.66 -15.02
N HIS A 323 37.56 -14.35 -14.23
CA HIS A 323 37.91 -15.64 -13.64
C HIS A 323 37.68 -16.83 -14.58
N THR A 324 36.69 -16.78 -15.47
CA THR A 324 36.32 -17.91 -16.34
C THR A 324 36.97 -17.89 -17.72
N LEU A 325 37.32 -16.70 -18.26
CA LEU A 325 37.86 -16.60 -19.61
C LEU A 325 39.32 -17.13 -19.70
N PRO A 326 39.68 -17.80 -20.82
CA PRO A 326 41.01 -18.34 -21.02
C PRO A 326 42.06 -17.22 -21.12
N ARG A 327 43.26 -17.49 -20.64
CA ARG A 327 44.40 -16.56 -20.66
C ARG A 327 45.18 -16.72 -21.98
N PRO A 328 45.79 -15.64 -22.52
CA PRO A 328 45.89 -14.29 -21.96
C PRO A 328 44.57 -13.51 -22.05
N LEU A 329 44.31 -12.63 -21.07
CA LEU A 329 43.23 -11.65 -21.17
C LEU A 329 43.79 -10.30 -21.64
N LEU A 330 43.18 -9.72 -22.67
CA LEU A 330 43.34 -8.32 -23.02
C LEU A 330 42.26 -7.54 -22.27
N LEU A 331 42.66 -6.65 -21.35
CA LEU A 331 41.73 -5.78 -20.62
C LEU A 331 41.86 -4.35 -21.12
N THR A 332 40.74 -3.76 -21.55
CA THR A 332 40.68 -2.35 -21.93
C THR A 332 40.17 -1.53 -20.75
N PHE A 333 40.97 -0.57 -20.34
CA PHE A 333 40.72 0.32 -19.23
C PHE A 333 40.48 1.75 -19.72
N CYS A 334 39.68 2.48 -18.96
CA CYS A 334 39.34 3.88 -19.18
C CYS A 334 39.87 4.71 -18.02
N VAL A 335 40.69 5.72 -18.30
CA VAL A 335 41.19 6.63 -17.25
C VAL A 335 40.08 7.62 -16.91
N THR A 336 39.66 7.66 -15.64
CA THR A 336 38.65 8.63 -15.19
C THR A 336 39.28 10.03 -15.06
N PRO A 337 38.67 11.11 -15.56
CA PRO A 337 39.22 12.45 -15.45
C PRO A 337 39.13 12.96 -14.00
N ALA A 338 40.19 13.62 -13.52
CA ALA A 338 40.14 14.32 -12.24
C ALA A 338 39.24 15.57 -12.33
N PRO A 339 38.38 15.87 -11.33
CA PRO A 339 38.25 15.21 -10.03
C PRO A 339 37.05 14.23 -9.94
N TRP A 340 36.55 13.68 -11.05
CA TRP A 340 35.29 12.91 -11.11
C TRP A 340 35.25 11.74 -10.12
N LEU A 341 36.22 10.83 -10.17
CA LEU A 341 36.20 9.64 -9.31
C LEU A 341 36.41 9.97 -7.82
N PRO A 342 37.35 10.86 -7.41
CA PRO A 342 37.42 11.34 -6.03
C PRO A 342 36.11 11.94 -5.52
N ALA A 343 35.41 12.74 -6.33
CA ALA A 343 34.12 13.31 -5.95
C ALA A 343 33.04 12.23 -5.79
N LEU A 344 32.96 11.25 -6.71
CA LEU A 344 32.03 10.12 -6.62
C LEU A 344 32.32 9.23 -5.40
N LYS A 345 33.59 8.89 -5.14
CA LYS A 345 34.02 8.16 -3.94
C LYS A 345 33.64 8.91 -2.67
N GLN A 346 33.88 10.22 -2.61
CA GLN A 346 33.46 11.06 -1.49
C GLN A 346 31.94 11.02 -1.29
N THR A 347 31.13 11.13 -2.35
CA THR A 347 29.66 11.00 -2.24
C THR A 347 29.24 9.62 -1.73
N MET A 348 29.85 8.54 -2.24
CA MET A 348 29.56 7.16 -1.81
C MET A 348 29.96 6.90 -0.36
N ASP A 349 31.18 7.24 0.06
CA ASP A 349 31.68 7.06 1.42
C ASP A 349 30.78 7.73 2.45
N VAL A 350 30.21 8.89 2.11
CA VAL A 350 29.35 9.60 3.03
C VAL A 350 27.92 9.02 3.02
N ASN A 351 27.38 8.61 1.86
CA ASN A 351 26.12 7.86 1.81
C ASN A 351 26.19 6.53 2.61
N ILE A 352 27.31 5.80 2.51
CA ILE A 352 27.57 4.57 3.29
C ILE A 352 27.64 4.88 4.79
N ARG A 353 28.42 5.90 5.18
CA ARG A 353 28.51 6.33 6.59
C ARG A 353 27.16 6.78 7.13
N MET A 354 26.33 7.49 6.38
CA MET A 354 24.98 7.82 6.79
C MET A 354 24.12 6.58 6.98
N ALA A 355 24.12 5.64 6.03
CA ALA A 355 23.39 4.38 6.18
C ALA A 355 23.82 3.58 7.43
N GLN A 356 25.06 3.77 7.91
CA GLN A 356 25.63 3.09 9.08
C GLN A 356 25.63 3.90 10.40
N SER A 357 25.53 5.24 10.36
CA SER A 357 25.72 6.12 11.53
C SER A 357 24.59 5.98 12.55
N ALA A 358 24.91 5.68 13.81
CA ALA A 358 23.90 5.62 14.87
C ALA A 358 23.34 7.01 15.27
N ASN A 359 23.87 8.11 14.73
CA ASN A 359 23.55 9.47 15.15
C ASN A 359 22.38 10.07 14.34
N PRO A 360 21.20 10.36 14.94
CA PRO A 360 20.02 10.83 14.19
C PRO A 360 20.21 12.19 13.51
N THR A 361 21.07 13.05 14.05
CA THR A 361 21.27 14.42 13.56
C THR A 361 22.11 14.51 12.28
N GLU A 362 22.90 13.48 11.97
CA GLU A 362 23.65 13.36 10.71
C GLU A 362 22.78 12.88 9.53
N ARG A 363 21.48 12.65 9.75
CA ARG A 363 20.63 11.86 8.85
C ARG A 363 19.30 12.54 8.47
N HIS A 364 19.06 13.79 8.88
CA HIS A 364 17.71 14.37 9.02
C HIS A 364 16.72 14.24 7.85
N GLU A 365 17.15 14.24 6.58
CA GLU A 365 16.21 14.07 5.45
C GLU A 365 15.91 12.59 5.12
N LEU A 366 16.91 11.70 5.28
CA LEU A 366 16.83 10.26 5.05
C LEU A 366 16.28 9.48 6.25
N VAL A 367 16.58 9.92 7.48
CA VAL A 367 15.97 9.39 8.69
C VAL A 367 14.57 9.96 8.83
N VAL A 368 13.63 9.03 8.82
CA VAL A 368 12.25 9.30 9.16
C VAL A 368 12.05 9.06 10.66
N SER A 369 11.44 10.03 11.35
CA SER A 369 10.95 9.84 12.71
C SER A 369 9.77 8.86 12.77
N ASP A 370 9.58 8.13 13.86
CA ASP A 370 8.43 7.21 13.97
C ASP A 370 7.07 7.94 13.93
N ASP A 371 7.04 9.22 14.30
CA ASP A 371 5.89 10.11 14.12
C ASP A 371 5.59 10.37 12.63
N ASP A 372 6.61 10.64 11.81
CA ASP A 372 6.45 10.83 10.35
C ASP A 372 6.13 9.53 9.59
N ARG A 373 6.49 8.36 10.15
CA ARG A 373 6.13 7.03 9.60
C ARG A 373 4.64 6.71 9.84
N THR A 374 4.12 7.11 11.01
CA THR A 374 2.79 6.72 11.49
C THR A 374 1.73 7.81 11.36
N SER A 375 2.13 9.05 11.04
CA SER A 375 1.25 10.20 10.76
C SER A 375 1.39 10.66 9.30
N PHE A 376 0.59 11.66 8.93
CA PHE A 376 0.72 12.37 7.65
C PHE A 376 1.53 13.67 7.78
N GLY A 377 2.23 13.89 8.90
CA GLY A 377 2.88 15.16 9.24
C GLY A 377 3.93 15.63 8.23
N ARG A 378 4.79 14.73 7.74
CA ARG A 378 5.80 15.05 6.71
C ARG A 378 5.16 15.48 5.38
N PHE A 379 4.15 14.73 4.92
CA PHE A 379 3.35 15.07 3.74
C PHE A 379 2.62 16.41 3.91
N GLN A 380 1.98 16.62 5.07
CA GLN A 380 1.24 17.83 5.42
C GLN A 380 2.12 19.08 5.34
N ARG A 381 3.24 19.10 6.10
CA ARG A 381 4.16 20.25 6.13
C ARG A 381 4.67 20.59 4.73
N LYS A 382 5.00 19.56 3.95
CA LYS A 382 5.54 19.73 2.60
C LYS A 382 4.50 20.27 1.61
N LEU A 383 3.29 19.72 1.61
CA LEU A 383 2.21 20.19 0.75
C LEU A 383 1.73 21.60 1.12
N LEU A 384 1.69 21.96 2.41
CA LEU A 384 1.40 23.33 2.84
C LEU A 384 2.41 24.35 2.31
N TRP A 385 3.69 23.99 2.28
CA TRP A 385 4.72 24.83 1.64
C TRP A 385 4.52 24.91 0.12
N VAL A 386 4.36 23.77 -0.56
CA VAL A 386 4.14 23.73 -2.03
C VAL A 386 2.93 24.58 -2.44
N LEU A 387 1.84 24.53 -1.69
CA LEU A 387 0.65 25.35 -1.96
C LEU A 387 0.94 26.86 -1.93
N GLN A 388 1.97 27.35 -1.24
CA GLN A 388 2.35 28.78 -1.25
C GLN A 388 2.99 29.21 -2.58
N VAL A 389 3.76 28.33 -3.22
CA VAL A 389 4.50 28.62 -4.46
C VAL A 389 3.79 28.11 -5.72
N LEU A 390 2.73 27.31 -5.59
CA LEU A 390 1.92 26.88 -6.73
C LEU A 390 1.15 28.06 -7.37
N PRO A 391 1.21 28.21 -8.72
CA PRO A 391 0.45 29.23 -9.43
C PRO A 391 -1.06 28.94 -9.40
N SER A 392 -1.90 29.96 -9.60
CA SER A 392 -3.36 29.86 -9.45
C SER A 392 -3.96 28.67 -10.20
N ILE A 393 -3.62 28.52 -11.48
CA ILE A 393 -4.10 27.44 -12.36
C ILE A 393 -3.76 26.03 -11.83
N ALA A 394 -2.61 25.86 -11.17
CA ALA A 394 -2.21 24.59 -10.59
C ALA A 394 -3.01 24.28 -9.30
N CYS A 395 -3.32 25.30 -8.49
CA CYS A 395 -4.22 25.16 -7.35
C CYS A 395 -5.65 24.82 -7.79
N GLU A 396 -6.15 25.44 -8.88
CA GLU A 396 -7.47 25.12 -9.45
C GLU A 396 -7.55 23.66 -9.93
N ILE A 397 -6.57 23.20 -10.73
CA ILE A 397 -6.48 21.81 -11.19
C ILE A 397 -6.43 20.83 -10.02
N LEU A 398 -5.55 21.08 -9.03
CA LEU A 398 -5.39 20.23 -7.85
C LEU A 398 -6.67 20.15 -7.00
N HIS A 399 -7.38 21.26 -6.83
CA HIS A 399 -8.60 21.32 -6.05
C HIS A 399 -9.76 20.56 -6.72
N VAL A 400 -9.96 20.76 -8.04
CA VAL A 400 -11.01 20.07 -8.81
C VAL A 400 -10.76 18.56 -8.88
N SER A 401 -9.52 18.15 -9.14
CA SER A 401 -9.13 16.73 -9.23
C SER A 401 -9.17 15.99 -7.88
N ALA A 402 -8.83 16.66 -6.78
CA ALA A 402 -8.97 16.08 -5.45
C ALA A 402 -10.44 15.82 -5.09
N LEU A 403 -11.34 16.77 -5.35
CA LEU A 403 -12.76 16.65 -5.00
C LEU A 403 -13.57 15.75 -5.95
N ASN A 404 -13.07 15.44 -7.15
CA ASN A 404 -13.81 14.67 -8.15
C ASN A 404 -12.96 13.52 -8.72
N ALA A 405 -13.21 12.29 -8.24
CA ALA A 405 -12.58 11.06 -8.72
C ALA A 405 -12.87 10.71 -10.20
N THR A 406 -13.74 11.45 -10.91
CA THR A 406 -13.91 11.32 -12.37
C THR A 406 -13.05 12.28 -13.17
N TYR A 407 -12.50 13.33 -12.55
CA TYR A 407 -11.61 14.31 -13.17
C TYR A 407 -10.16 13.79 -13.16
N ASN A 408 -9.90 12.76 -13.95
CA ASN A 408 -8.60 12.06 -14.00
C ASN A 408 -7.70 12.52 -15.17
N VAL A 409 -8.20 13.39 -16.04
CA VAL A 409 -7.46 13.96 -17.19
C VAL A 409 -7.80 15.44 -17.29
N VAL A 410 -6.79 16.30 -17.34
CA VAL A 410 -6.98 17.73 -17.58
C VAL A 410 -7.28 17.97 -19.07
N PRO A 411 -8.29 18.79 -19.43
CA PRO A 411 -8.57 19.12 -20.83
C PRO A 411 -7.35 19.67 -21.57
N ALA A 412 -7.10 19.18 -22.78
CA ALA A 412 -5.89 19.49 -23.56
C ALA A 412 -5.82 20.96 -24.05
N ASP A 413 -6.94 21.68 -23.98
CA ASP A 413 -7.09 23.11 -24.24
C ASP A 413 -6.82 24.00 -23.01
N LEU A 414 -6.64 23.41 -21.82
CA LEU A 414 -6.29 24.16 -20.60
C LEU A 414 -4.80 24.55 -20.59
N LEU A 415 -4.52 25.72 -21.15
CA LEU A 415 -3.17 26.30 -21.23
C LEU A 415 -2.68 26.84 -19.88
N TYR A 416 -1.37 26.76 -19.66
CA TYR A 416 -0.71 27.41 -18.54
C TYR A 416 -0.82 28.93 -18.64
N THR A 417 -1.34 29.56 -17.59
CA THR A 417 -1.38 31.02 -17.39
C THR A 417 -0.57 31.39 -16.15
N ALA A 418 0.33 32.37 -16.29
CA ALA A 418 1.10 32.90 -15.17
C ALA A 418 0.28 33.93 -14.37
N ASP A 419 0.46 33.96 -13.05
CA ASP A 419 -0.16 34.96 -12.18
C ASP A 419 0.39 36.37 -12.48
N VAL A 420 -0.49 37.37 -12.59
CA VAL A 420 -0.10 38.76 -12.88
C VAL A 420 0.28 39.47 -11.58
N ASP A 421 1.42 40.16 -11.56
CA ASP A 421 1.95 40.93 -10.44
C ASP A 421 2.06 40.19 -9.08
N GLY A 422 2.05 38.84 -9.11
CA GLY A 422 2.08 38.00 -7.92
C GLY A 422 0.78 37.96 -7.12
N ILE A 423 -0.33 38.35 -7.75
CA ILE A 423 -1.68 38.30 -7.19
C ILE A 423 -2.42 37.12 -7.84
N ASP A 424 -3.08 36.31 -7.01
CA ASP A 424 -3.90 35.18 -7.47
C ASP A 424 -5.06 35.61 -8.38
N THR A 425 -5.50 34.68 -9.24
CA THR A 425 -6.87 34.74 -9.78
C THR A 425 -7.88 34.60 -8.63
N THR A 426 -9.10 35.13 -8.80
CA THR A 426 -10.16 34.97 -7.78
C THR A 426 -10.44 33.49 -7.47
N ASP A 427 -10.38 32.65 -8.49
CA ASP A 427 -10.69 31.22 -8.40
C ASP A 427 -9.50 30.43 -7.83
N GLY A 428 -8.27 30.77 -8.20
CA GLY A 428 -7.04 30.27 -7.60
C GLY A 428 -6.92 30.60 -6.12
N ALA A 429 -7.28 31.83 -5.71
CA ALA A 429 -7.34 32.22 -4.30
C ALA A 429 -8.40 31.43 -3.51
N VAL A 430 -9.52 31.06 -4.14
CA VAL A 430 -10.54 30.16 -3.55
C VAL A 430 -9.99 28.74 -3.44
N ALA A 431 -9.43 28.20 -4.54
CA ALA A 431 -8.89 26.85 -4.61
C ALA A 431 -7.75 26.63 -3.62
N ARG A 432 -6.78 27.56 -3.52
CA ARG A 432 -5.68 27.46 -2.55
C ARG A 432 -6.21 27.54 -1.11
N ARG A 433 -7.17 28.41 -0.79
CA ARG A 433 -7.77 28.45 0.56
C ARG A 433 -8.50 27.16 0.91
N ALA A 434 -9.20 26.56 -0.04
CA ALA A 434 -9.87 25.27 0.15
C ALA A 434 -8.85 24.13 0.37
N LEU A 435 -7.82 24.04 -0.47
CA LEU A 435 -6.73 23.07 -0.32
C LEU A 435 -5.98 23.24 1.02
N MET A 436 -5.63 24.47 1.40
CA MET A 436 -5.03 24.76 2.70
C MET A 436 -5.95 24.32 3.85
N ALA A 437 -7.26 24.55 3.75
CA ALA A 437 -8.23 24.12 4.77
C ALA A 437 -8.34 22.58 4.85
N MET A 438 -8.36 21.87 3.72
CA MET A 438 -8.31 20.40 3.68
C MET A 438 -7.05 19.87 4.38
N VAL A 439 -5.88 20.43 4.05
CA VAL A 439 -4.58 19.97 4.56
C VAL A 439 -4.40 20.30 6.05
N HIS A 440 -4.89 21.44 6.56
CA HIS A 440 -4.92 21.70 8.01
C HIS A 440 -5.99 20.85 8.73
N GLY A 441 -7.10 20.54 8.05
CA GLY A 441 -8.24 19.81 8.61
C GLY A 441 -8.04 18.31 8.77
N MET A 442 -7.00 17.70 8.19
CA MET A 442 -6.81 16.23 8.16
C MET A 442 -6.98 15.54 9.52
N GLY A 443 -6.46 16.13 10.61
CA GLY A 443 -6.57 15.58 11.96
C GLY A 443 -7.99 15.57 12.56
N LEU A 444 -8.97 16.21 11.90
CA LEU A 444 -10.38 16.27 12.31
C LEU A 444 -11.24 15.15 11.68
N HIS A 445 -10.71 14.41 10.70
CA HIS A 445 -11.44 13.33 10.03
C HIS A 445 -11.41 12.03 10.85
N ALA A 446 -12.49 11.24 10.76
CA ALA A 446 -12.64 9.99 11.53
C ALA A 446 -11.61 8.91 11.17
N ASP A 447 -11.07 8.94 9.95
CA ASP A 447 -10.01 8.07 9.43
C ASP A 447 -8.58 8.62 9.68
N LYS A 448 -8.48 9.71 10.47
CA LYS A 448 -7.27 10.52 10.71
C LYS A 448 -6.71 11.23 9.48
N GLY A 449 -7.55 11.48 8.47
CA GLY A 449 -7.22 12.24 7.26
C GLY A 449 -6.79 11.39 6.07
N GLU A 450 -6.96 10.07 6.11
CA GLU A 450 -6.53 9.16 5.04
C GLU A 450 -7.23 9.46 3.72
N SER A 451 -8.57 9.60 3.74
CA SER A 451 -9.37 10.00 2.57
C SER A 451 -8.85 11.28 1.94
N VAL A 452 -8.57 12.30 2.77
CA VAL A 452 -8.02 13.59 2.32
C VAL A 452 -6.65 13.40 1.66
N VAL A 453 -5.76 12.59 2.21
CA VAL A 453 -4.47 12.31 1.56
C VAL A 453 -4.65 11.53 0.25
N LEU A 454 -5.54 10.54 0.19
CA LEU A 454 -5.80 9.76 -1.04
C LEU A 454 -6.37 10.66 -2.16
N ASP A 455 -7.28 11.56 -1.83
CA ASP A 455 -7.84 12.53 -2.76
C ASP A 455 -6.79 13.57 -3.21
N LEU A 456 -5.95 14.08 -2.29
CA LEU A 456 -4.85 14.97 -2.64
C LEU A 456 -3.78 14.27 -3.49
N VAL A 457 -3.43 13.01 -3.21
CA VAL A 457 -2.49 12.20 -4.02
C VAL A 457 -3.05 12.01 -5.43
N ARG A 458 -4.34 11.71 -5.59
CA ARG A 458 -5.01 11.64 -6.89
C ARG A 458 -4.91 12.98 -7.63
N GLY A 459 -5.21 14.09 -6.96
CA GLY A 459 -5.16 15.41 -7.58
C GLY A 459 -3.75 15.86 -7.97
N LEU A 460 -2.76 15.53 -7.14
CA LEU A 460 -1.34 15.72 -7.45
C LEU A 460 -0.92 14.90 -8.68
N ALA A 461 -1.41 13.67 -8.84
CA ALA A 461 -1.14 12.84 -10.01
C ALA A 461 -1.66 13.47 -11.31
N VAL A 462 -2.89 14.01 -11.27
CA VAL A 462 -3.53 14.73 -12.39
C VAL A 462 -2.74 16.02 -12.73
N LEU A 463 -2.34 16.79 -11.71
CA LEU A 463 -1.51 17.98 -11.89
C LEU A 463 -0.14 17.66 -12.50
N ALA A 464 0.53 16.59 -12.05
CA ALA A 464 1.83 16.19 -12.58
C ALA A 464 1.74 15.70 -14.04
N GLN A 465 0.67 14.99 -14.41
CA GLN A 465 0.42 14.58 -15.79
C GLN A 465 0.15 15.79 -16.71
N TRP A 466 -0.57 16.82 -16.22
CA TRP A 466 -0.73 18.07 -16.96
C TRP A 466 0.58 18.85 -17.15
N CYS A 467 1.57 18.65 -16.27
CA CYS A 467 2.92 19.23 -16.42
C CYS A 467 3.82 18.46 -17.40
N ALA A 468 3.42 17.28 -17.89
CA ALA A 468 4.22 16.42 -18.77
C ALA A 468 4.34 16.80 -20.28
N PRO A 469 3.48 17.64 -20.92
CA PRO A 469 3.42 17.71 -22.39
C PRO A 469 4.52 18.57 -23.04
N ASN A 470 4.97 18.13 -24.22
CA ASN A 470 6.12 18.68 -24.96
C ASN A 470 5.91 20.05 -25.65
N SER A 471 4.75 20.73 -25.52
CA SER A 471 4.32 21.76 -26.51
C SER A 471 3.98 23.16 -25.97
N ALA A 472 4.51 23.57 -24.82
CA ALA A 472 4.41 24.96 -24.37
C ALA A 472 5.52 25.85 -24.96
N THR A 473 5.46 27.16 -24.70
CA THR A 473 6.57 28.10 -24.93
C THR A 473 7.69 27.90 -23.89
N GLU A 474 8.94 28.26 -24.19
CA GLU A 474 10.10 28.01 -23.32
C GLU A 474 9.91 28.46 -21.85
N SER A 475 9.30 29.63 -21.63
CA SER A 475 9.00 30.14 -20.29
C SER A 475 7.94 29.32 -19.55
N HIS A 476 6.90 28.86 -20.25
CA HIS A 476 5.84 28.05 -19.67
C HIS A 476 6.31 26.61 -19.41
N HIS A 477 7.18 26.06 -20.27
CA HIS A 477 7.86 24.79 -20.02
C HIS A 477 8.66 24.81 -18.72
N GLN A 478 9.38 25.90 -18.43
CA GLN A 478 10.16 26.01 -17.20
C GLN A 478 9.27 26.06 -15.95
N HIS A 479 8.14 26.78 -15.97
CA HIS A 479 7.21 26.81 -14.84
C HIS A 479 6.52 25.45 -14.62
N LEU A 480 6.09 24.77 -15.69
CA LEU A 480 5.52 23.42 -15.61
C LEU A 480 6.55 22.40 -15.09
N TRP A 481 7.82 22.54 -15.49
CA TRP A 481 8.93 21.72 -14.95
C TRP A 481 9.09 21.91 -13.44
N TRP A 482 9.03 23.15 -12.94
CA TRP A 482 9.09 23.43 -11.51
C TRP A 482 7.88 22.86 -10.76
N VAL A 483 6.66 23.01 -11.28
CA VAL A 483 5.44 22.42 -10.68
C VAL A 483 5.55 20.89 -10.62
N LEU A 484 6.03 20.24 -11.69
CA LEU A 484 6.30 18.80 -11.71
C LEU A 484 7.27 18.39 -10.59
N HIS A 485 8.37 19.12 -10.42
CA HIS A 485 9.34 18.83 -9.36
C HIS A 485 8.77 19.03 -7.95
N LEU A 486 7.94 20.05 -7.72
CA LEU A 486 7.23 20.25 -6.44
C LEU A 486 6.29 19.06 -6.14
N VAL A 487 5.57 18.53 -7.14
CA VAL A 487 4.70 17.36 -6.96
C VAL A 487 5.50 16.08 -6.69
N LEU A 488 6.57 15.83 -7.44
CA LEU A 488 7.46 14.68 -7.24
C LEU A 488 8.06 14.65 -5.82
N ASP A 489 8.44 15.80 -5.30
CA ASP A 489 8.99 15.96 -3.95
C ASP A 489 7.91 15.85 -2.85
N VAL A 490 6.66 16.23 -3.10
CA VAL A 490 5.52 15.87 -2.21
C VAL A 490 5.29 14.35 -2.21
N PHE A 491 5.37 13.67 -3.36
CA PHE A 491 5.29 12.21 -3.42
C PHE A 491 6.48 11.54 -2.72
N GLU A 492 7.70 12.05 -2.86
CA GLU A 492 8.87 11.53 -2.14
C GLU A 492 8.72 11.68 -0.61
N ASN A 493 8.18 12.81 -0.14
CA ASN A 493 7.90 13.03 1.28
C ASN A 493 6.68 12.25 1.80
N GLY A 494 5.72 11.87 0.94
CA GLY A 494 4.60 10.97 1.26
C GLY A 494 4.97 9.48 1.19
N SER A 495 5.99 9.11 0.42
CA SER A 495 6.56 7.76 0.26
C SER A 495 7.08 7.15 1.57
N VAL A 496 7.10 7.95 2.63
CA VAL A 496 7.57 7.66 3.97
C VAL A 496 6.56 6.87 4.80
N MET A 497 5.27 7.07 4.52
CA MET A 497 4.15 6.67 5.37
C MET A 497 3.90 5.15 5.32
N GLU A 498 3.59 4.54 6.45
CA GLU A 498 3.41 3.07 6.57
C GLU A 498 2.00 2.56 6.18
N LYS A 499 1.09 3.46 5.80
CA LYS A 499 -0.30 3.07 5.52
C LYS A 499 -0.41 2.44 4.13
N SER A 500 -0.84 1.17 4.10
CA SER A 500 -0.80 0.33 2.90
C SER A 500 -1.78 0.73 1.78
N THR A 501 -2.62 1.74 1.98
CA THR A 501 -3.49 2.33 0.95
C THR A 501 -2.82 3.52 0.27
N THR A 502 -2.06 4.31 1.03
CA THR A 502 -1.52 5.60 0.58
C THR A 502 -0.24 5.43 -0.22
N TRP A 503 0.62 4.50 0.18
CA TRP A 503 1.81 4.15 -0.60
C TRP A 503 1.44 3.57 -1.99
N ASP A 504 0.37 2.78 -2.11
CA ASP A 504 -0.13 2.20 -3.36
C ASP A 504 -0.66 3.31 -4.27
N ALA A 505 -1.45 4.24 -3.71
CA ALA A 505 -1.89 5.43 -4.44
C ALA A 505 -0.72 6.29 -4.95
N ILE A 506 0.35 6.45 -4.17
CA ILE A 506 1.57 7.16 -4.59
C ILE A 506 2.31 6.36 -5.69
N VAL A 507 2.45 5.04 -5.53
CA VAL A 507 3.09 4.15 -6.51
C VAL A 507 2.35 4.19 -7.84
N ASP A 508 1.03 4.09 -7.85
CA ASP A 508 0.24 4.10 -9.08
C ASP A 508 0.21 5.49 -9.74
N SER A 509 0.20 6.56 -8.92
CA SER A 509 0.39 7.95 -9.40
C SER A 509 1.75 8.13 -10.08
N LEU A 510 2.83 7.62 -9.48
CA LEU A 510 4.18 7.64 -10.04
C LEU A 510 4.30 6.74 -11.27
N LYS A 511 3.63 5.59 -11.33
CA LYS A 511 3.59 4.76 -12.55
C LYS A 511 2.91 5.49 -13.71
N ALA A 512 1.74 6.09 -13.46
CA ALA A 512 0.99 6.83 -14.48
C ALA A 512 1.77 8.05 -14.99
N LEU A 513 2.40 8.81 -14.08
CA LEU A 513 3.29 9.91 -14.43
C LEU A 513 4.50 9.43 -15.23
N GLY A 514 5.18 8.38 -14.77
CA GLY A 514 6.35 7.82 -15.43
C GLY A 514 6.07 7.28 -16.83
N ALA A 515 4.84 6.81 -17.09
CA ALA A 515 4.38 6.47 -18.43
C ALA A 515 4.17 7.72 -19.31
N ALA A 516 3.58 8.79 -18.76
CA ALA A 516 3.21 10.01 -19.47
C ALA A 516 4.40 10.95 -19.82
N LEU A 517 5.47 10.96 -19.02
CA LEU A 517 6.64 11.84 -19.28
C LEU A 517 7.32 11.55 -20.63
N SER A 518 7.93 12.57 -21.22
CA SER A 518 8.86 12.40 -22.35
C SER A 518 10.14 11.68 -21.92
N PRO A 519 10.93 11.08 -22.85
CA PRO A 519 12.15 10.35 -22.48
C PRO A 519 13.18 11.21 -21.71
N SER A 520 13.39 12.46 -22.13
CA SER A 520 14.31 13.39 -21.47
C SER A 520 13.81 13.84 -20.09
N ALA A 521 12.51 14.13 -19.96
CA ALA A 521 11.88 14.44 -18.69
C ALA A 521 11.98 13.27 -17.70
N PHE A 522 11.70 12.05 -18.18
CA PHE A 522 11.77 10.82 -17.39
C PHE A 522 13.19 10.57 -16.87
N LEU A 523 14.20 10.65 -17.74
CA LEU A 523 15.60 10.44 -17.37
C LEU A 523 16.12 11.45 -16.32
N ARG A 524 15.64 12.70 -16.34
CA ARG A 524 15.98 13.75 -15.38
C ARG A 524 15.20 13.68 -14.06
N THR A 525 14.23 12.77 -13.90
CA THR A 525 13.35 12.72 -12.72
C THR A 525 13.32 11.35 -12.04
N PHE A 526 13.00 10.28 -12.77
CA PHE A 526 12.75 8.96 -12.19
C PHE A 526 14.03 8.27 -11.67
N PRO A 527 15.13 8.19 -12.43
CA PRO A 527 16.35 7.55 -11.92
C PRO A 527 16.88 8.18 -10.63
N PRO A 528 17.01 9.53 -10.52
CA PRO A 528 17.37 10.16 -9.26
C PRO A 528 16.37 9.85 -8.13
N LEU A 529 15.06 9.94 -8.37
CA LEU A 529 14.03 9.65 -7.36
C LEU A 529 14.14 8.21 -6.79
N LEU A 530 14.27 7.21 -7.65
CA LEU A 530 14.43 5.81 -7.22
C LEU A 530 15.72 5.61 -6.42
N ALA A 531 16.81 6.28 -6.83
CA ALA A 531 18.08 6.24 -6.14
C ALA A 531 17.95 6.76 -4.70
N ARG A 532 17.31 7.93 -4.52
CA ARG A 532 17.06 8.54 -3.20
C ARG A 532 16.23 7.64 -2.31
N LEU A 533 15.03 7.27 -2.76
CA LEU A 533 14.09 6.44 -2.00
C LEU A 533 14.71 5.10 -1.54
N SER A 534 15.65 4.53 -2.31
CA SER A 534 16.34 3.30 -1.93
C SER A 534 17.26 3.42 -0.70
N LEU A 535 17.60 4.65 -0.25
CA LEU A 535 18.45 4.90 0.92
C LEU A 535 17.70 5.50 2.14
N TYR A 536 16.39 5.73 2.04
CA TYR A 536 15.60 6.24 3.17
C TYR A 536 15.53 5.20 4.29
N SER A 537 15.50 5.63 5.56
CA SER A 537 15.44 4.69 6.70
C SER A 537 14.11 3.93 6.74
N SER A 538 13.00 4.54 6.31
CA SER A 538 11.68 3.93 6.28
C SER A 538 11.63 2.76 5.28
N PRO A 539 11.21 1.55 5.71
CA PRO A 539 10.99 0.42 4.81
C PRO A 539 9.96 0.74 3.69
N SER A 540 8.93 1.53 3.99
CA SER A 540 7.91 1.95 3.00
C SER A 540 8.54 2.69 1.82
N SER A 541 9.45 3.63 2.13
CA SER A 541 10.18 4.39 1.12
C SER A 541 11.05 3.51 0.25
N ARG A 542 11.68 2.49 0.84
CA ARG A 542 12.53 1.52 0.13
C ARG A 542 11.76 0.51 -0.73
N ILE A 543 10.46 0.32 -0.51
CA ILE A 543 9.60 -0.55 -1.34
C ILE A 543 9.12 0.15 -2.61
N ILE A 544 8.86 1.46 -2.56
CA ILE A 544 8.41 2.24 -3.71
C ILE A 544 9.37 2.16 -4.93
N PRO A 545 10.71 2.27 -4.80
CA PRO A 545 11.60 2.11 -5.94
C PRO A 545 11.60 0.68 -6.50
N LEU A 546 11.32 -0.36 -5.70
CA LEU A 546 11.10 -1.72 -6.21
C LEU A 546 9.84 -1.78 -7.08
N ALA A 547 8.72 -1.23 -6.59
CA ALA A 547 7.45 -1.20 -7.31
C ALA A 547 7.48 -0.38 -8.62
N LEU A 548 8.37 0.61 -8.70
CA LEU A 548 8.63 1.41 -9.91
C LEU A 548 9.72 0.84 -10.82
N LEU A 549 10.46 -0.19 -10.38
CA LEU A 549 11.65 -0.67 -11.08
C LEU A 549 11.36 -1.25 -12.46
N PRO A 550 10.31 -2.07 -12.70
CA PRO A 550 9.99 -2.59 -14.04
C PRO A 550 9.70 -1.48 -15.05
N LEU A 551 8.90 -0.47 -14.67
CA LEU A 551 8.61 0.69 -15.51
C LEU A 551 9.88 1.47 -15.82
N THR A 552 10.72 1.68 -14.80
CA THR A 552 11.94 2.48 -14.95
C THR A 552 12.98 1.75 -15.80
N TYR A 553 13.17 0.45 -15.60
CA TYR A 553 14.09 -0.38 -16.38
C TYR A 553 13.69 -0.46 -17.86
N ALA A 554 12.38 -0.48 -18.17
CA ALA A 554 11.87 -0.45 -19.54
C ALA A 554 12.27 0.84 -20.28
N ARG A 555 12.38 1.95 -19.55
CA ARG A 555 12.55 3.32 -20.08
C ARG A 555 13.97 3.86 -19.98
N VAL A 556 14.93 3.07 -19.48
CA VAL A 556 16.36 3.41 -19.45
C VAL A 556 17.20 2.40 -20.22
N HIS A 557 18.42 2.81 -20.60
CA HIS A 557 19.37 2.00 -21.36
C HIS A 557 20.79 2.18 -20.80
N GLY A 558 21.74 1.38 -21.29
CA GLY A 558 23.16 1.46 -20.90
C GLY A 558 23.41 1.28 -19.40
N ASP A 559 24.36 2.06 -18.88
CA ASP A 559 24.85 2.00 -17.50
C ASP A 559 23.73 2.10 -16.44
N LEU A 560 22.66 2.89 -16.68
CA LEU A 560 21.51 2.99 -15.76
C LEU A 560 20.84 1.64 -15.50
N ARG A 561 20.73 0.75 -16.50
CA ARG A 561 20.19 -0.60 -16.28
C ARG A 561 21.06 -1.39 -15.31
N VAL A 562 22.38 -1.25 -15.39
CA VAL A 562 23.33 -1.93 -14.49
C VAL A 562 23.23 -1.37 -13.07
N GLN A 563 23.21 -0.04 -12.92
CA GLN A 563 23.02 0.61 -11.62
C GLN A 563 21.68 0.20 -10.96
N PHE A 564 20.61 0.00 -11.75
CA PHE A 564 19.34 -0.53 -11.23
C PHE A 564 19.39 -2.01 -10.83
N ARG A 565 20.17 -2.86 -11.53
CA ARG A 565 20.44 -4.24 -11.08
C ARG A 565 21.18 -4.25 -9.74
N GLY A 566 22.20 -3.39 -9.58
CA GLY A 566 22.89 -3.19 -8.30
C GLY A 566 21.99 -2.63 -7.19
N LEU A 567 21.08 -1.71 -7.51
CA LEU A 567 20.08 -1.18 -6.56
C LEU A 567 19.14 -2.29 -6.07
N PHE A 568 18.62 -3.11 -6.98
CA PHE A 568 17.81 -4.28 -6.63
C PHE A 568 18.60 -5.29 -5.78
N GLU A 569 19.84 -5.63 -6.17
CA GLU A 569 20.70 -6.54 -5.40
C GLU A 569 20.94 -6.06 -3.96
N ARG A 570 21.06 -4.73 -3.73
CA ARG A 570 21.11 -4.16 -2.37
C ARG A 570 19.78 -4.35 -1.62
N LEU A 571 18.64 -4.06 -2.24
CA LEU A 571 17.32 -4.21 -1.61
C LEU A 571 16.91 -5.68 -1.38
N THR A 572 17.53 -6.64 -2.07
CA THR A 572 17.43 -8.07 -1.69
C THR A 572 18.27 -8.46 -0.47
N MET A 573 19.09 -7.55 0.08
CA MET A 573 19.83 -7.71 1.34
C MET A 573 19.30 -6.77 2.44
N ASP A 574 18.15 -6.14 2.22
CA ASP A 574 17.58 -5.15 3.12
C ASP A 574 17.33 -5.72 4.52
N ASP A 575 17.52 -4.91 5.57
CA ASP A 575 17.31 -5.33 6.95
C ASP A 575 15.84 -5.65 7.23
N ALA A 576 14.91 -4.93 6.59
CA ALA A 576 13.47 -5.15 6.74
C ALA A 576 12.97 -6.28 5.82
N PRO A 577 12.41 -7.39 6.36
CA PRO A 577 11.86 -8.48 5.54
C PRO A 577 10.76 -8.04 4.57
N LEU A 578 10.03 -6.96 4.90
CA LEU A 578 9.00 -6.38 4.03
C LEU A 578 9.59 -5.83 2.72
N VAL A 579 10.79 -5.25 2.74
CA VAL A 579 11.49 -4.74 1.55
C VAL A 579 11.98 -5.91 0.70
N ARG A 580 12.62 -6.91 1.33
CA ARG A 580 13.05 -8.12 0.62
C ARG A 580 11.87 -8.86 -0.02
N ARG A 581 10.75 -9.02 0.69
CA ARG A 581 9.49 -9.58 0.14
C ARG A 581 8.99 -8.80 -1.09
N ALA A 582 9.05 -7.47 -1.08
CA ALA A 582 8.68 -6.67 -2.24
C ALA A 582 9.65 -6.88 -3.42
N ALA A 583 10.93 -7.11 -3.15
CA ALA A 583 11.91 -7.44 -4.19
C ALA A 583 11.60 -8.81 -4.83
N VAL A 584 11.22 -9.82 -4.04
CA VAL A 584 10.71 -11.10 -4.56
C VAL A 584 9.49 -10.91 -5.45
N PHE A 585 8.49 -10.19 -4.93
CA PHE A 585 7.23 -9.97 -5.62
C PHE A 585 7.40 -9.29 -7.00
N VAL A 586 8.33 -8.34 -7.11
CA VAL A 586 8.54 -7.62 -8.37
C VAL A 586 9.46 -8.36 -9.37
N LEU A 587 10.27 -9.31 -8.90
CA LEU A 587 11.28 -10.02 -9.72
C LEU A 587 10.75 -10.57 -11.05
N PRO A 588 9.58 -11.24 -11.15
CA PRO A 588 9.09 -11.78 -12.43
C PRO A 588 8.71 -10.68 -13.43
N SER A 589 8.16 -9.57 -12.94
CA SER A 589 7.83 -8.41 -13.79
C SER A 589 9.07 -7.67 -14.28
N LEU A 590 10.10 -7.57 -13.43
CA LEU A 590 11.40 -6.99 -13.77
C LEU A 590 12.16 -7.88 -14.76
N ALA A 591 12.12 -9.21 -14.58
CA ALA A 591 12.74 -10.18 -15.47
C ALA A 591 12.16 -10.12 -16.89
N ARG A 592 10.82 -10.01 -17.03
CA ARG A 592 10.15 -9.83 -18.35
C ARG A 592 10.65 -8.58 -19.09
N VAL A 593 10.89 -7.48 -18.37
CA VAL A 593 11.39 -6.22 -18.95
C VAL A 593 12.90 -6.25 -19.20
N ALA A 594 13.66 -6.94 -18.35
CA ALA A 594 15.11 -7.03 -18.45
C ALA A 594 15.56 -7.91 -19.63
N GLY A 595 14.75 -8.89 -20.01
CA GLY A 595 14.97 -9.72 -21.21
C GLY A 595 16.01 -10.83 -21.03
N PRO A 596 16.33 -11.55 -22.11
CA PRO A 596 17.19 -12.74 -22.08
C PRO A 596 18.59 -12.45 -21.54
N ASP A 597 19.18 -11.29 -21.88
CA ASP A 597 20.55 -10.91 -21.50
C ASP A 597 20.75 -10.84 -19.97
N ALA A 598 19.68 -10.57 -19.22
CA ALA A 598 19.70 -10.46 -17.76
C ALA A 598 19.34 -11.78 -17.04
N ILE A 599 19.09 -12.89 -17.75
CA ILE A 599 18.53 -14.09 -17.14
C ILE A 599 19.42 -14.72 -16.06
N ALA A 600 20.75 -14.66 -16.23
CA ALA A 600 21.69 -15.16 -15.23
C ALA A 600 21.61 -14.38 -13.90
N TRP A 601 21.34 -13.07 -13.98
CA TRP A 601 21.11 -12.20 -12.83
C TRP A 601 19.73 -12.42 -12.19
N VAL A 602 18.70 -12.67 -13.00
CA VAL A 602 17.35 -13.05 -12.51
C VAL A 602 17.41 -14.37 -11.73
N VAL A 603 18.05 -15.40 -12.28
CA VAL A 603 18.19 -16.72 -11.63
C VAL A 603 18.96 -16.62 -10.31
N GLN A 604 20.08 -15.88 -10.30
CA GLN A 604 20.86 -15.70 -9.07
C GLN A 604 20.13 -14.86 -8.01
N SER A 605 19.28 -13.91 -8.44
CA SER A 605 18.38 -13.19 -7.54
C SER A 605 17.30 -14.11 -6.96
N ALA A 606 16.71 -14.97 -7.79
CA ALA A 606 15.72 -15.96 -7.36
C ALA A 606 16.34 -16.97 -6.37
N GLU A 607 17.53 -17.50 -6.63
CA GLU A 607 18.26 -18.42 -5.75
C GLU A 607 18.45 -17.81 -4.35
N LYS A 608 18.99 -16.60 -4.30
CA LYS A 608 19.25 -15.86 -3.06
C LYS A 608 17.98 -15.60 -2.25
N LEU A 609 16.90 -15.19 -2.91
CA LEU A 609 15.61 -14.90 -2.29
C LEU A 609 14.85 -16.17 -1.87
N SER A 610 15.06 -17.28 -2.56
CA SER A 610 14.55 -18.60 -2.19
C SER A 610 15.21 -19.15 -0.93
N ALA A 611 16.43 -18.70 -0.62
CA ALA A 611 17.19 -19.05 0.58
C ALA A 611 17.10 -18.01 1.71
N ASP A 612 16.11 -17.10 1.68
CA ASP A 612 15.96 -16.06 2.72
C ASP A 612 15.66 -16.65 4.10
N HIS A 613 16.15 -16.00 5.16
CA HIS A 613 15.90 -16.44 6.54
C HIS A 613 14.42 -16.28 6.95
N SER A 614 13.69 -15.35 6.35
CA SER A 614 12.24 -15.19 6.56
C SER A 614 11.45 -16.17 5.70
N ASP A 615 10.70 -17.03 6.40
CA ASP A 615 9.51 -17.75 5.93
C ASP A 615 8.65 -16.96 4.93
N LEU A 616 8.23 -15.74 5.27
CA LEU A 616 7.38 -14.89 4.44
C LEU A 616 8.05 -14.48 3.12
N VAL A 617 9.38 -14.32 3.10
CA VAL A 617 10.13 -14.00 1.88
C VAL A 617 10.23 -15.24 0.98
N ARG A 618 10.57 -16.41 1.55
CA ARG A 618 10.62 -17.68 0.82
C ARG A 618 9.24 -18.11 0.29
N LEU A 619 8.16 -17.84 1.02
CA LEU A 619 6.78 -18.09 0.59
C LEU A 619 6.46 -17.34 -0.71
N TYR A 620 6.86 -16.07 -0.82
CA TYR A 620 6.72 -15.29 -2.05
C TYR A 620 7.66 -15.78 -3.15
N ALA A 621 8.80 -16.39 -2.81
CA ALA A 621 9.76 -16.93 -3.79
C ALA A 621 9.19 -18.11 -4.57
N VAL A 622 8.34 -18.94 -3.95
CA VAL A 622 7.63 -20.02 -4.65
C VAL A 622 6.76 -19.48 -5.80
N GLN A 623 6.00 -18.40 -5.54
CA GLN A 623 5.21 -17.73 -6.59
C GLN A 623 6.10 -17.08 -7.64
N ALA A 624 7.15 -16.35 -7.22
CA ALA A 624 8.03 -15.68 -8.15
C ALA A 624 8.73 -16.66 -9.12
N VAL A 625 9.14 -17.84 -8.65
CA VAL A 625 9.69 -18.91 -9.51
C VAL A 625 8.63 -19.47 -10.47
N ALA A 626 7.38 -19.63 -10.02
CA ALA A 626 6.27 -20.05 -10.88
C ALA A 626 5.93 -19.00 -11.98
N ASP A 627 6.05 -17.71 -11.66
CA ASP A 627 5.74 -16.60 -12.57
C ASP A 627 6.87 -16.29 -13.58
N LEU A 628 8.02 -16.98 -13.50
CA LEU A 628 9.11 -16.87 -14.50
C LEU A 628 8.82 -17.62 -15.81
N GLY A 629 7.73 -18.40 -15.90
CA GLY A 629 7.39 -19.18 -17.10
C GLY A 629 7.40 -18.37 -18.40
N ASP A 630 6.74 -17.21 -18.39
CA ASP A 630 6.70 -16.28 -19.54
C ASP A 630 8.10 -15.81 -19.95
N VAL A 631 9.00 -15.55 -18.97
CA VAL A 631 10.38 -15.13 -19.22
C VAL A 631 11.15 -16.24 -19.93
N LEU A 632 11.00 -17.49 -19.46
CA LEU A 632 11.64 -18.66 -20.05
C LEU A 632 11.15 -18.94 -21.48
N SER A 633 9.90 -18.57 -21.80
CA SER A 633 9.34 -18.73 -23.17
C SER A 633 10.07 -17.89 -24.22
N GLY A 634 10.68 -16.76 -23.81
CA GLY A 634 11.48 -15.89 -24.68
C GLY A 634 12.94 -16.33 -24.87
N LEU A 635 13.41 -17.34 -24.13
CA LEU A 635 14.76 -17.90 -24.27
C LEU A 635 14.82 -18.94 -25.40
N ASP A 636 15.99 -19.11 -26.01
CA ASP A 636 16.26 -20.23 -26.91
C ASP A 636 16.32 -21.57 -26.14
N ASP A 637 16.11 -22.70 -26.82
CA ASP A 637 16.02 -24.01 -26.15
C ASP A 637 17.24 -24.36 -25.28
N PRO A 638 18.50 -24.10 -25.69
CA PRO A 638 19.67 -24.33 -24.85
C PRO A 638 19.68 -23.48 -23.55
N ALA A 639 19.47 -22.16 -23.62
CA ALA A 639 19.48 -21.32 -22.42
C ALA A 639 18.25 -21.62 -21.54
N ARG A 640 17.08 -21.84 -22.14
CA ARG A 640 15.86 -22.26 -21.44
C ARG A 640 16.11 -23.53 -20.63
N ARG A 641 16.76 -24.53 -21.22
CA ARG A 641 17.10 -25.79 -20.53
C ARG A 641 18.10 -25.57 -19.39
N LEU A 642 19.13 -24.76 -19.60
CA LEU A 642 20.10 -24.42 -18.56
C LEU A 642 19.43 -23.73 -17.35
N VAL A 643 18.57 -22.75 -17.60
CA VAL A 643 17.83 -22.02 -16.57
C VAL A 643 16.90 -22.96 -15.80
N ARG A 644 16.22 -23.89 -16.48
CA ARG A 644 15.40 -24.93 -15.82
C ARG A 644 16.23 -25.83 -14.89
N CYS A 645 17.44 -26.23 -15.31
CA CYS A 645 18.38 -26.94 -14.43
C CYS A 645 18.80 -26.13 -13.19
N GLN A 646 18.88 -24.79 -13.29
CA GLN A 646 19.23 -23.89 -12.19
C GLN A 646 18.06 -23.59 -11.25
N LEU A 647 16.82 -23.56 -11.77
CA LEU A 647 15.61 -23.35 -10.96
C LEU A 647 15.17 -24.60 -10.20
N LEU A 648 15.45 -25.81 -10.71
CA LEU A 648 15.04 -27.06 -10.06
C LEU A 648 15.54 -27.18 -8.60
N PRO A 649 16.82 -26.93 -8.26
CA PRO A 649 17.28 -26.92 -6.86
C PRO A 649 16.47 -26.02 -5.92
N LEU A 650 15.92 -24.91 -6.42
CA LEU A 650 15.08 -24.00 -5.63
C LEU A 650 13.74 -24.67 -5.31
N VAL A 651 13.12 -25.30 -6.31
CA VAL A 651 11.89 -26.09 -6.10
C VAL A 651 12.12 -27.24 -5.12
N ASN A 652 13.22 -27.98 -5.25
CA ASN A 652 13.57 -29.04 -4.29
C ASN A 652 13.67 -28.51 -2.85
N SER A 653 14.20 -27.28 -2.67
CA SER A 653 14.30 -26.63 -1.36
C SER A 653 12.93 -26.22 -0.81
N PHE A 654 12.00 -25.77 -1.65
CA PHE A 654 10.64 -25.43 -1.23
C PHE A 654 9.81 -26.65 -0.84
N VAL A 655 10.04 -27.80 -1.49
CA VAL A 655 9.38 -29.08 -1.16
C VAL A 655 9.83 -29.59 0.22
N THR A 656 11.07 -29.32 0.62
CA THR A 656 11.67 -29.78 1.88
C THR A 656 11.78 -28.67 2.94
N ASP A 657 11.14 -27.52 2.72
CA ASP A 657 11.22 -26.36 3.63
C ASP A 657 10.71 -26.69 5.02
N SER A 658 11.28 -26.07 6.05
CA SER A 658 10.83 -26.21 7.44
C SER A 658 9.39 -25.70 7.62
N ASP A 659 8.99 -24.65 6.91
CA ASP A 659 7.64 -24.09 6.99
C ASP A 659 6.65 -24.86 6.10
N TRP A 660 5.56 -25.33 6.70
CA TRP A 660 4.49 -26.02 6.01
C TRP A 660 3.72 -25.12 5.04
N GLN A 661 3.70 -23.80 5.23
CA GLN A 661 3.05 -22.85 4.31
C GLN A 661 3.77 -22.80 2.96
N ILE A 662 5.10 -22.87 2.98
CA ILE A 662 5.94 -22.93 1.78
C ILE A 662 5.70 -24.25 1.06
N ARG A 663 5.71 -25.38 1.78
CA ARG A 663 5.39 -26.71 1.22
C ARG A 663 3.96 -26.80 0.66
N HIS A 664 2.99 -26.19 1.34
CA HIS A 664 1.59 -26.05 0.89
C HIS A 664 1.49 -25.24 -0.41
N GLN A 665 2.13 -24.07 -0.48
CA GLN A 665 2.13 -23.26 -1.69
C GLN A 665 2.86 -23.95 -2.84
N THR A 666 3.94 -24.69 -2.53
CA THR A 666 4.68 -25.48 -3.52
C THR A 666 3.80 -26.54 -4.16
N VAL A 667 3.09 -27.36 -3.38
CA VAL A 667 2.21 -28.39 -3.97
C VAL A 667 1.06 -27.79 -4.78
N ALA A 668 0.51 -26.65 -4.33
CA ALA A 668 -0.53 -25.91 -5.05
C ALA A 668 -0.04 -25.35 -6.40
N LEU A 669 1.26 -25.03 -6.52
CA LEU A 669 1.88 -24.47 -7.73
C LEU A 669 2.56 -25.52 -8.63
N VAL A 670 2.60 -26.81 -8.29
CA VAL A 670 3.16 -27.86 -9.17
C VAL A 670 2.56 -27.83 -10.60
N PRO A 671 1.24 -27.60 -10.84
CA PRO A 671 0.70 -27.44 -12.19
C PRO A 671 1.37 -26.31 -12.99
N THR A 672 1.69 -25.18 -12.35
CA THR A 672 2.38 -24.05 -12.97
C THR A 672 3.88 -24.33 -13.13
N LEU A 673 4.51 -24.92 -12.11
CA LEU A 673 5.93 -25.29 -12.15
C LEU A 673 6.25 -26.34 -13.24
N LEU A 674 5.29 -27.20 -13.60
CA LEU A 674 5.39 -28.10 -14.77
C LEU A 674 5.56 -27.33 -16.09
N HIS A 675 4.93 -26.17 -16.23
CA HIS A 675 5.10 -25.31 -17.41
C HIS A 675 6.47 -24.61 -17.39
N VAL A 676 6.87 -24.06 -16.23
CA VAL A 676 8.17 -23.38 -16.04
C VAL A 676 9.34 -24.34 -16.31
N LEU A 677 9.40 -25.45 -15.57
CA LEU A 677 10.49 -26.43 -15.66
C LEU A 677 10.38 -27.32 -16.91
N GLY A 678 9.18 -27.48 -17.47
CA GLY A 678 8.94 -28.26 -18.68
C GLY A 678 9.04 -29.78 -18.47
N ARG A 679 8.78 -30.52 -19.56
CA ARG A 679 8.63 -31.98 -19.53
C ARG A 679 9.88 -32.74 -19.07
N ASP A 680 11.08 -32.20 -19.29
CA ASP A 680 12.36 -32.76 -18.81
C ASP A 680 12.38 -33.03 -17.29
N PHE A 681 11.60 -32.28 -16.51
CA PHE A 681 11.52 -32.40 -15.05
C PHE A 681 10.13 -32.81 -14.54
N ALA A 682 9.24 -33.25 -15.44
CA ALA A 682 7.88 -33.65 -15.09
C ALA A 682 7.85 -34.83 -14.09
N ASP A 683 8.69 -35.85 -14.31
CA ASP A 683 8.79 -36.99 -13.39
C ASP A 683 9.24 -36.57 -11.99
N VAL A 684 10.22 -35.67 -11.91
CA VAL A 684 10.75 -35.12 -10.66
C VAL A 684 9.67 -34.30 -9.92
N LEU A 685 8.88 -33.50 -10.64
CA LEU A 685 7.77 -32.74 -10.06
C LEU A 685 6.62 -33.63 -9.58
N VAL A 686 6.35 -34.76 -10.26
CA VAL A 686 5.39 -35.76 -9.74
C VAL A 686 5.93 -36.43 -8.48
N ASP A 687 7.22 -36.74 -8.42
CA ASP A 687 7.81 -37.39 -7.25
C ASP A 687 7.80 -36.45 -6.02
N HIS A 688 8.06 -35.14 -6.21
CA HIS A 688 7.83 -34.13 -5.17
C HIS A 688 6.34 -33.99 -4.77
N TYR A 689 5.41 -34.10 -5.71
CA TYR A 689 3.97 -34.15 -5.38
C TYR A 689 3.63 -35.36 -4.50
N VAL A 690 4.22 -36.55 -4.78
CA VAL A 690 4.01 -37.76 -3.98
C VAL A 690 4.60 -37.59 -2.57
N GLU A 691 5.75 -36.93 -2.44
CA GLU A 691 6.34 -36.57 -1.14
C GLU A 691 5.41 -35.63 -0.34
N LEU A 692 4.89 -34.57 -0.97
CA LEU A 692 3.98 -33.61 -0.33
C LEU A 692 2.58 -34.19 -0.04
N ALA A 693 2.15 -35.21 -0.78
CA ALA A 693 0.98 -36.03 -0.42
C ALA A 693 1.21 -36.84 0.87
N GLY A 694 2.46 -37.10 1.26
CA GLY A 694 2.85 -37.74 2.51
C GLY A 694 3.17 -36.80 3.67
N ASP A 695 3.00 -35.47 3.51
CA ASP A 695 3.45 -34.46 4.48
C ASP A 695 2.88 -34.66 5.89
N ALA A 696 3.66 -34.31 6.93
CA ALA A 696 3.20 -34.35 8.31
C ALA A 696 1.99 -33.42 8.58
N ASN A 697 1.93 -32.25 7.94
CA ASN A 697 0.86 -31.27 8.10
C ASN A 697 -0.34 -31.60 7.20
N MET A 698 -1.53 -31.64 7.79
CA MET A 698 -2.78 -31.97 7.07
C MET A 698 -3.15 -30.96 5.98
N GLU A 699 -2.81 -29.69 6.12
CA GLU A 699 -3.15 -28.66 5.12
C GLU A 699 -2.34 -28.87 3.82
N VAL A 700 -1.07 -29.27 3.93
CA VAL A 700 -0.24 -29.63 2.76
C VAL A 700 -0.86 -30.84 2.05
N ARG A 701 -1.31 -31.87 2.79
CA ARG A 701 -1.98 -33.05 2.20
C ARG A 701 -3.34 -32.72 1.58
N ILE A 702 -4.10 -31.76 2.13
CA ILE A 702 -5.33 -31.22 1.52
C ILE A 702 -4.99 -30.50 0.21
N ALA A 703 -3.93 -29.69 0.18
CA ALA A 703 -3.49 -29.00 -1.03
C ALA A 703 -2.97 -29.97 -2.11
N ALA A 704 -2.23 -31.01 -1.73
CA ALA A 704 -1.83 -32.10 -2.62
C ALA A 704 -3.08 -32.75 -3.26
N THR A 705 -4.06 -33.11 -2.44
CA THR A 705 -5.31 -33.70 -2.92
C THR A 705 -6.03 -32.83 -3.96
N ARG A 706 -6.06 -31.51 -3.76
CA ARG A 706 -6.63 -30.54 -4.71
C ARG A 706 -5.81 -30.41 -6.00
N SER A 707 -4.49 -30.59 -5.91
CA SER A 707 -3.55 -30.40 -7.03
C SER A 707 -3.45 -31.63 -7.94
N ALA A 708 -3.81 -32.83 -7.46
CA ALA A 708 -3.63 -34.10 -8.18
C ALA A 708 -4.17 -34.11 -9.63
N PHE A 709 -5.39 -33.60 -9.85
CA PHE A 709 -6.02 -33.54 -11.17
C PHE A 709 -5.52 -32.36 -12.03
N PRO A 710 -5.35 -31.13 -11.51
CA PRO A 710 -4.61 -30.06 -12.18
C PRO A 710 -3.21 -30.49 -12.68
N ILE A 711 -2.45 -31.23 -11.86
CA ILE A 711 -1.15 -31.82 -12.25
C ILE A 711 -1.35 -32.81 -13.41
N SER A 712 -2.32 -33.71 -13.29
CA SER A 712 -2.62 -34.72 -14.32
C SER A 712 -3.02 -34.08 -15.67
N ALA A 713 -3.72 -32.94 -15.64
CA ALA A 713 -4.07 -32.17 -16.83
C ALA A 713 -2.85 -31.48 -17.45
N ALA A 714 -2.03 -30.80 -16.64
CA ALA A 714 -0.80 -30.13 -17.08
C ALA A 714 0.26 -31.09 -17.67
N LEU A 715 0.30 -32.34 -17.18
CA LEU A 715 1.13 -33.41 -17.76
C LEU A 715 0.63 -33.87 -19.14
N SER A 716 -0.68 -33.79 -19.38
CA SER A 716 -1.32 -34.37 -20.57
C SER A 716 -1.42 -33.36 -21.72
N SER A 717 -1.64 -32.08 -21.43
CA SER A 717 -1.74 -31.01 -22.44
C SER A 717 -0.51 -30.98 -23.36
N SER A 718 -0.73 -31.19 -24.67
CA SER A 718 0.30 -31.27 -25.71
C SER A 718 0.09 -30.25 -26.81
N GLU A 719 1.08 -29.39 -27.08
CA GLU A 719 1.08 -28.46 -28.23
C GLU A 719 1.13 -29.16 -29.60
N LYS A 720 1.27 -30.50 -29.60
CA LYS A 720 1.19 -31.35 -30.80
C LYS A 720 0.19 -32.49 -30.59
N ALA A 721 -1.03 -32.15 -30.22
CA ALA A 721 -2.17 -33.04 -30.41
C ALA A 721 -2.52 -33.06 -31.91
N SER A 722 -2.04 -34.08 -32.62
CA SER A 722 -2.78 -34.58 -33.78
C SER A 722 -4.04 -35.27 -33.26
N ASP A 723 -5.19 -35.05 -33.92
CA ASP A 723 -6.46 -35.62 -33.50
C ASP A 723 -6.42 -37.15 -33.30
N ASP A 724 -7.28 -37.60 -32.38
CA ASP A 724 -7.49 -38.97 -31.88
C ASP A 724 -6.41 -39.54 -30.92
N ASP A 725 -6.87 -39.80 -29.67
CA ASP A 725 -6.18 -40.39 -28.51
C ASP A 725 -5.01 -39.60 -27.86
N GLU A 726 -5.35 -38.54 -27.09
CA GLU A 726 -4.47 -38.04 -26.00
C GLU A 726 -4.32 -39.11 -24.90
N ALA A 727 -3.27 -39.92 -25.01
CA ALA A 727 -2.90 -40.89 -24.00
C ALA A 727 -2.45 -40.20 -22.70
N MET A 728 -3.19 -40.44 -21.61
CA MET A 728 -2.91 -39.95 -20.26
C MET A 728 -1.45 -40.26 -19.83
N HIS A 729 -0.75 -39.28 -19.27
CA HIS A 729 0.66 -39.44 -18.87
C HIS A 729 0.84 -40.59 -17.86
N ALA A 730 1.78 -41.51 -18.09
CA ALA A 730 1.88 -42.78 -17.32
C ALA A 730 2.01 -42.60 -15.80
N LYS A 731 2.71 -41.54 -15.34
CA LYS A 731 2.81 -41.16 -13.91
C LYS A 731 1.45 -40.88 -13.24
N VAL A 732 0.39 -40.54 -13.99
CA VAL A 732 -0.95 -40.36 -13.42
C VAL A 732 -1.45 -41.67 -12.82
N ALA A 733 -1.34 -42.77 -13.57
CA ALA A 733 -1.71 -44.11 -13.11
C ALA A 733 -0.68 -44.71 -12.13
N LEU A 734 0.62 -44.48 -12.37
CA LEU A 734 1.69 -45.12 -11.60
C LEU A 734 2.08 -44.40 -10.30
N SER A 735 1.68 -43.13 -10.12
CA SER A 735 2.14 -42.31 -8.98
C SER A 735 1.03 -41.45 -8.39
N ILE A 736 0.27 -40.70 -9.21
CA ILE A 736 -0.75 -39.77 -8.70
C ILE A 736 -1.96 -40.51 -8.12
N LEU A 737 -2.50 -41.50 -8.84
CA LEU A 737 -3.62 -42.32 -8.36
C LEU A 737 -3.28 -43.17 -7.10
N PRO A 738 -2.10 -43.82 -7.00
CA PRO A 738 -1.65 -44.45 -5.76
C PRO A 738 -1.55 -43.46 -4.59
N ALA A 739 -1.03 -42.25 -4.79
CA ALA A 739 -0.97 -41.22 -3.75
C ALA A 739 -2.37 -40.80 -3.28
N LEU A 740 -3.31 -40.56 -4.20
CA LEU A 740 -4.72 -40.29 -3.88
C LEU A 740 -5.38 -41.48 -3.14
N SER A 741 -5.06 -42.72 -3.51
CA SER A 741 -5.53 -43.92 -2.82
C SER A 741 -5.01 -43.99 -1.37
N SER A 742 -3.78 -43.55 -1.12
CA SER A 742 -3.25 -43.38 0.24
C SER A 742 -4.00 -42.29 1.01
N LEU A 743 -4.14 -41.10 0.42
CA LEU A 743 -4.88 -39.96 0.99
C LEU A 743 -6.36 -40.29 1.29
N SER A 744 -6.98 -41.18 0.51
CA SER A 744 -8.35 -41.66 0.77
C SER A 744 -8.48 -42.41 2.11
N ARG A 745 -7.37 -42.87 2.68
CA ARG A 745 -7.29 -43.61 3.96
C ARG A 745 -6.67 -42.77 5.08
N ASP A 746 -6.45 -41.47 4.85
CA ASP A 746 -5.80 -40.57 5.79
C ASP A 746 -6.50 -40.56 7.16
N PRO A 747 -5.77 -40.52 8.29
CA PRO A 747 -6.38 -40.41 9.62
C PRO A 747 -7.29 -39.19 9.76
N CYS A 748 -6.96 -38.05 9.13
CA CYS A 748 -7.72 -36.81 9.17
C CYS A 748 -8.92 -36.84 8.22
N ALA A 749 -10.12 -36.58 8.77
CA ALA A 749 -11.35 -36.53 7.97
C ALA A 749 -11.33 -35.39 6.94
N SER A 750 -10.65 -34.27 7.22
CA SER A 750 -10.53 -33.15 6.27
C SER A 750 -9.75 -33.52 5.01
N VAL A 751 -8.70 -34.35 5.13
CA VAL A 751 -7.95 -34.88 3.98
C VAL A 751 -8.83 -35.84 3.17
N ARG A 752 -9.48 -36.82 3.82
CA ARG A 752 -10.40 -37.74 3.13
C ARG A 752 -11.57 -37.01 2.46
N ARG A 753 -12.05 -35.90 3.04
CA ARG A 753 -13.08 -35.04 2.44
C ARG A 753 -12.57 -34.27 1.22
N ALA A 754 -11.31 -33.83 1.23
CA ALA A 754 -10.68 -33.26 0.04
C ALA A 754 -10.58 -34.32 -1.08
N VAL A 755 -10.30 -35.59 -0.75
CA VAL A 755 -10.27 -36.67 -1.75
C VAL A 755 -11.67 -36.90 -2.32
N ALA A 756 -12.68 -36.99 -1.45
CA ALA A 756 -14.08 -37.06 -1.88
C ALA A 756 -14.47 -35.90 -2.81
N ALA A 757 -14.07 -34.67 -2.49
CA ALA A 757 -14.32 -33.49 -3.32
C ALA A 757 -13.64 -33.54 -4.70
N SER A 758 -12.53 -34.29 -4.83
CA SER A 758 -11.80 -34.43 -6.10
C SER A 758 -12.39 -35.47 -7.08
N LEU A 759 -13.32 -36.32 -6.62
CA LEU A 759 -13.84 -37.46 -7.39
C LEU A 759 -14.61 -37.05 -8.66
N GLY A 760 -15.27 -35.88 -8.66
CA GLY A 760 -15.96 -35.38 -9.85
C GLY A 760 -15.01 -35.12 -11.02
N ALA A 761 -13.86 -34.48 -10.73
CA ALA A 761 -12.79 -34.27 -11.72
C ALA A 761 -12.14 -35.60 -12.15
N ALA A 762 -11.98 -36.55 -11.22
CA ALA A 762 -11.44 -37.88 -11.51
C ALA A 762 -12.26 -38.62 -12.59
N LEU A 763 -13.60 -38.63 -12.45
CA LEU A 763 -14.50 -39.26 -13.40
C LEU A 763 -14.52 -38.55 -14.77
N ALA A 764 -14.46 -37.21 -14.76
CA ALA A 764 -14.40 -36.43 -15.98
C ALA A 764 -13.12 -36.72 -16.80
N MET A 765 -11.97 -36.82 -16.13
CA MET A 765 -10.67 -36.98 -16.78
C MET A 765 -10.31 -38.42 -17.16
N LEU A 766 -10.52 -39.39 -16.26
CA LEU A 766 -9.86 -40.70 -16.37
C LEU A 766 -10.68 -41.74 -17.14
N ARG A 767 -11.99 -41.50 -17.34
CA ARG A 767 -12.93 -42.42 -18.00
C ARG A 767 -12.81 -43.86 -17.45
N ALA A 768 -13.17 -44.87 -18.25
CA ALA A 768 -13.23 -46.27 -17.79
C ALA A 768 -11.85 -46.95 -17.60
N SER A 769 -10.75 -46.38 -18.09
CA SER A 769 -9.45 -47.07 -18.13
C SER A 769 -8.70 -47.13 -16.79
N GLN A 770 -9.19 -46.43 -15.75
CA GLN A 770 -8.63 -46.43 -14.40
C GLN A 770 -9.67 -46.85 -13.33
N GLY A 771 -10.72 -47.57 -13.74
CA GLY A 771 -11.77 -48.06 -12.86
C GLY A 771 -11.24 -48.87 -11.67
N ASP A 772 -10.23 -49.71 -11.90
CA ASP A 772 -9.61 -50.60 -10.90
C ASP A 772 -9.05 -49.86 -9.66
N VAL A 773 -8.70 -48.58 -9.77
CA VAL A 773 -8.22 -47.77 -8.63
C VAL A 773 -9.31 -46.84 -8.10
N LEU A 774 -10.12 -46.26 -8.98
CA LEU A 774 -11.16 -45.31 -8.59
C LEU A 774 -12.36 -45.99 -7.91
N VAL A 775 -12.84 -47.12 -8.43
CA VAL A 775 -14.03 -47.81 -7.90
C VAL A 775 -13.82 -48.27 -6.45
N PRO A 776 -12.71 -48.93 -6.07
CA PRO A 776 -12.47 -49.29 -4.66
C PRO A 776 -12.30 -48.07 -3.74
N MET A 777 -11.73 -46.97 -4.25
CA MET A 777 -11.58 -45.71 -3.50
C MET A 777 -12.96 -45.08 -3.20
N ILE A 778 -13.83 -45.06 -4.20
CA ILE A 778 -15.22 -44.57 -4.08
C ILE A 778 -16.03 -45.45 -3.12
N GLN A 779 -15.97 -46.78 -3.30
CA GLN A 779 -16.66 -47.75 -2.43
C GLN A 779 -16.23 -47.62 -0.97
N GLN A 780 -14.96 -47.30 -0.71
CA GLN A 780 -14.45 -47.03 0.64
C GLN A 780 -14.97 -45.70 1.21
N LEU A 781 -14.88 -44.61 0.46
CA LEU A 781 -15.23 -43.26 0.94
C LEU A 781 -16.75 -43.04 1.10
N ILE A 782 -17.59 -43.70 0.28
CA ILE A 782 -19.06 -43.55 0.38
C ILE A 782 -19.66 -44.18 1.65
N VAL A 783 -18.89 -45.01 2.36
CA VAL A 783 -19.21 -45.61 3.66
C VAL A 783 -18.29 -45.12 4.78
N ASP A 784 -17.62 -43.98 4.60
CA ASP A 784 -16.70 -43.42 5.61
C ASP A 784 -17.39 -43.19 6.96
N LYS A 785 -16.61 -43.34 8.04
CA LYS A 785 -17.04 -43.06 9.42
C LYS A 785 -17.43 -41.59 9.65
N ASP A 786 -16.84 -40.66 8.90
CA ASP A 786 -17.23 -39.25 8.89
C ASP A 786 -18.35 -39.04 7.88
N VAL A 787 -19.55 -38.74 8.39
CA VAL A 787 -20.77 -38.58 7.57
C VAL A 787 -20.60 -37.51 6.49
N VAL A 788 -19.78 -36.47 6.74
CA VAL A 788 -19.56 -35.40 5.75
C VAL A 788 -18.65 -35.87 4.62
N VAL A 789 -17.63 -36.71 4.88
CA VAL A 789 -16.85 -37.38 3.80
C VAL A 789 -17.79 -38.18 2.90
N ALA A 790 -18.62 -39.06 3.47
CA ALA A 790 -19.57 -39.87 2.72
C ALA A 790 -20.59 -39.02 1.93
N GLN A 791 -21.05 -37.90 2.50
CA GLN A 791 -21.92 -36.94 1.83
C GLN A 791 -21.23 -36.26 0.63
N THR A 792 -19.99 -35.78 0.80
CA THR A 792 -19.21 -35.18 -0.29
C THR A 792 -19.01 -36.16 -1.45
N VAL A 793 -18.81 -37.46 -1.17
CA VAL A 793 -18.77 -38.48 -2.25
C VAL A 793 -20.09 -38.53 -3.01
N VAL A 794 -21.23 -38.66 -2.32
CA VAL A 794 -22.54 -38.74 -2.98
C VAL A 794 -22.84 -37.50 -3.82
N GLU A 795 -22.51 -36.31 -3.30
CA GLU A 795 -22.62 -35.03 -3.98
C GLU A 795 -21.80 -34.98 -5.27
N GLN A 796 -20.50 -35.27 -5.20
CA GLN A 796 -19.61 -35.23 -6.36
C GLN A 796 -19.98 -36.26 -7.43
N LEU A 797 -20.41 -37.45 -7.04
CA LEU A 797 -20.83 -38.49 -7.99
C LEU A 797 -22.19 -38.18 -8.65
N ALA A 798 -23.12 -37.54 -7.94
CA ALA A 798 -24.38 -37.09 -8.52
C ALA A 798 -24.17 -35.94 -9.53
N THR A 799 -23.28 -35.00 -9.20
CA THR A 799 -22.85 -33.93 -10.12
C THR A 799 -22.13 -34.49 -11.35
N ALA A 800 -21.26 -35.49 -11.18
CA ALA A 800 -20.55 -36.16 -12.29
C ALA A 800 -21.35 -37.30 -12.96
N SER A 801 -22.68 -37.36 -12.79
CA SER A 801 -23.53 -38.48 -13.21
C SER A 801 -23.46 -38.86 -14.70
N ALA A 802 -23.12 -37.92 -15.60
CA ALA A 802 -22.85 -38.23 -17.02
C ALA A 802 -21.69 -39.21 -17.24
N HIS A 803 -20.70 -39.23 -16.34
CA HIS A 803 -19.46 -40.01 -16.47
C HIS A 803 -19.46 -41.26 -15.58
N LEU A 804 -20.58 -41.55 -14.93
CA LEU A 804 -20.68 -42.57 -13.88
C LEU A 804 -20.95 -43.97 -14.48
N PRO A 805 -20.09 -44.98 -14.21
CA PRO A 805 -20.35 -46.37 -14.58
C PRO A 805 -21.57 -46.97 -13.86
N ASP A 806 -22.26 -47.92 -14.50
CA ASP A 806 -23.52 -48.50 -14.01
C ASP A 806 -23.39 -49.15 -12.61
N GLU A 807 -22.25 -49.74 -12.27
CA GLU A 807 -21.98 -50.30 -10.92
C GLU A 807 -22.01 -49.20 -9.84
N LEU A 808 -21.40 -48.05 -10.13
CA LEU A 808 -21.39 -46.90 -9.23
C LEU A 808 -22.76 -46.19 -9.20
N GLU A 809 -23.52 -46.21 -10.30
CA GLU A 809 -24.87 -45.64 -10.34
C GLU A 809 -25.80 -46.27 -9.31
N ALA A 810 -25.89 -47.60 -9.29
CA ALA A 810 -26.72 -48.31 -8.31
C ALA A 810 -26.32 -47.98 -6.87
N LEU A 811 -25.01 -47.85 -6.61
CA LEU A 811 -24.45 -47.50 -5.31
C LEU A 811 -24.82 -46.07 -4.87
N VAL A 812 -24.70 -45.08 -5.77
CA VAL A 812 -25.05 -43.68 -5.47
C VAL A 812 -26.56 -43.53 -5.25
N VAL A 813 -27.39 -44.17 -6.08
CA VAL A 813 -28.86 -44.16 -5.93
C VAL A 813 -29.28 -44.67 -4.54
N VAL A 814 -28.68 -45.77 -4.08
CA VAL A 814 -28.92 -46.30 -2.72
C VAL A 814 -28.49 -45.30 -1.63
N HIS A 815 -27.42 -44.55 -1.84
CA HIS A 815 -26.95 -43.57 -0.86
C HIS A 815 -27.74 -42.26 -0.87
N VAL A 816 -28.27 -41.80 -2.00
CA VAL A 816 -29.21 -40.66 -2.07
C VAL A 816 -30.52 -41.00 -1.33
N ASP A 817 -31.04 -42.23 -1.48
CA ASP A 817 -32.18 -42.71 -0.70
C ASP A 817 -31.88 -42.80 0.82
N LYS A 818 -30.68 -43.24 1.21
CA LYS A 818 -30.25 -43.18 2.61
C LYS A 818 -30.18 -41.75 3.13
N LEU A 819 -29.72 -40.79 2.32
CA LEU A 819 -29.61 -39.37 2.67
C LEU A 819 -30.98 -38.72 2.89
N SER A 820 -31.97 -39.03 2.05
CA SER A 820 -33.34 -38.50 2.17
C SER A 820 -34.05 -38.90 3.47
N LYS A 821 -33.56 -39.93 4.16
CA LYS A 821 -34.12 -40.46 5.43
C LYS A 821 -33.32 -40.08 6.67
N GLN A 822 -32.27 -39.27 6.54
CA GLN A 822 -31.39 -38.89 7.66
C GLN A 822 -32.04 -37.89 8.63
N ARG A 823 -31.68 -38.00 9.91
CA ARG A 823 -32.16 -37.09 10.97
C ARG A 823 -31.73 -35.62 10.74
N PRO A 824 -30.47 -35.29 10.41
CA PRO A 824 -30.09 -33.92 10.07
C PRO A 824 -30.75 -33.49 8.75
N TRP A 825 -31.45 -32.36 8.75
CA TRP A 825 -32.18 -31.87 7.57
C TRP A 825 -31.26 -31.51 6.39
N ARG A 826 -30.02 -31.06 6.66
CA ARG A 826 -29.03 -30.76 5.61
C ARG A 826 -28.71 -31.98 4.75
N SER A 827 -28.66 -33.17 5.36
CA SER A 827 -28.51 -34.44 4.64
C SER A 827 -29.66 -34.71 3.67
N ARG A 828 -30.90 -34.33 4.05
CA ARG A 828 -32.10 -34.51 3.21
C ARG A 828 -32.22 -33.45 2.13
N LEU A 829 -31.78 -32.21 2.40
CA LEU A 829 -31.61 -31.17 1.38
C LEU A 829 -30.59 -31.63 0.33
N LEU A 830 -29.43 -32.14 0.76
CA LEU A 830 -28.42 -32.68 -0.14
C LEU A 830 -28.97 -33.81 -1.02
N ALA A 831 -29.87 -34.66 -0.50
CA ALA A 831 -30.54 -35.66 -1.33
C ALA A 831 -31.37 -35.04 -2.47
N ALA A 832 -32.10 -33.95 -2.21
CA ALA A 832 -32.84 -33.23 -3.26
C ALA A 832 -31.89 -32.53 -4.25
N GLU A 833 -30.80 -31.95 -3.77
CA GLU A 833 -29.76 -31.31 -4.60
C GLU A 833 -29.07 -32.32 -5.51
N CYS A 834 -28.75 -33.52 -5.01
CA CYS A 834 -28.23 -34.63 -5.81
C CYS A 834 -29.22 -35.06 -6.91
N VAL A 835 -30.52 -35.13 -6.63
CA VAL A 835 -31.53 -35.44 -7.66
C VAL A 835 -31.59 -34.34 -8.73
N ARG A 836 -31.51 -33.07 -8.33
CA ARG A 836 -31.45 -31.94 -9.27
C ARG A 836 -30.22 -32.06 -10.18
N HIS A 837 -29.03 -32.23 -9.61
CA HIS A 837 -27.79 -32.36 -10.37
C HIS A 837 -27.78 -33.59 -11.30
N TRP A 838 -28.37 -34.70 -10.90
CA TRP A 838 -28.50 -35.88 -11.77
C TRP A 838 -29.28 -35.58 -13.06
N THR A 839 -30.37 -34.81 -12.95
CA THR A 839 -31.24 -34.48 -14.08
C THR A 839 -30.68 -33.45 -15.06
N GLU A 840 -29.59 -32.76 -14.70
CA GLU A 840 -28.83 -31.91 -15.63
C GLU A 840 -28.14 -32.75 -16.72
N HIS A 841 -27.77 -34.00 -16.40
CA HIS A 841 -26.83 -34.80 -17.19
C HIS A 841 -27.37 -36.15 -17.68
N LYS A 842 -28.12 -36.90 -16.85
CA LYS A 842 -28.58 -38.26 -17.16
C LYS A 842 -30.08 -38.42 -16.87
N THR A 843 -30.73 -39.39 -17.51
CA THR A 843 -32.12 -39.75 -17.19
C THR A 843 -32.24 -40.19 -15.74
N LEU A 844 -33.25 -39.70 -15.01
CA LEU A 844 -33.35 -39.96 -13.58
C LEU A 844 -33.83 -41.41 -13.28
N PRO A 845 -33.15 -42.15 -12.39
CA PRO A 845 -33.64 -43.45 -11.91
C PRO A 845 -35.02 -43.31 -11.21
N PRO A 846 -35.97 -44.25 -11.42
CA PRO A 846 -37.32 -44.15 -10.85
C PRO A 846 -37.38 -44.02 -9.32
N SER A 847 -36.41 -44.62 -8.60
CA SER A 847 -36.27 -44.47 -7.15
C SER A 847 -35.95 -43.03 -6.73
N LEU A 848 -35.15 -42.31 -7.51
CA LEU A 848 -34.79 -40.91 -7.24
C LEU A 848 -35.96 -39.95 -7.52
N VAL A 849 -36.84 -40.28 -8.47
CA VAL A 849 -38.14 -39.58 -8.64
C VAL A 849 -38.97 -39.69 -7.36
N VAL A 850 -39.10 -40.90 -6.80
CA VAL A 850 -39.84 -41.12 -5.53
C VAL A 850 -39.19 -40.35 -4.37
N VAL A 851 -37.86 -40.30 -4.31
CA VAL A 851 -37.13 -39.50 -3.30
C VAL A 851 -37.51 -38.02 -3.42
N ALA A 852 -37.39 -37.40 -4.60
CA ALA A 852 -37.72 -35.99 -4.79
C ALA A 852 -39.19 -35.68 -4.44
N LEU A 853 -40.14 -36.49 -4.91
CA LEU A 853 -41.56 -36.31 -4.61
C LEU A 853 -41.88 -36.48 -3.12
N SER A 854 -41.19 -37.39 -2.42
CA SER A 854 -41.37 -37.56 -0.96
C SER A 854 -40.85 -36.36 -0.15
N LEU A 855 -39.75 -35.73 -0.60
CA LEU A 855 -39.14 -34.59 0.08
C LEU A 855 -39.95 -33.29 -0.03
N LEU A 856 -40.92 -33.22 -0.95
CA LEU A 856 -41.95 -32.15 -0.96
C LEU A 856 -42.79 -32.13 0.33
N GLN A 857 -42.86 -33.24 1.07
CA GLN A 857 -43.58 -33.36 2.33
C GLN A 857 -42.67 -33.25 3.57
N ASP A 858 -41.40 -32.84 3.42
CA ASP A 858 -40.46 -32.75 4.53
C ASP A 858 -40.92 -31.77 5.63
N THR A 859 -40.56 -32.05 6.88
CA THR A 859 -40.85 -31.17 8.02
C THR A 859 -40.14 -29.81 7.92
N VAL A 860 -39.01 -29.71 7.21
CA VAL A 860 -38.19 -28.50 7.11
C VAL A 860 -38.41 -27.81 5.76
N SER A 861 -38.74 -26.51 5.80
CA SER A 861 -39.05 -25.70 4.60
C SER A 861 -37.93 -25.67 3.56
N GLN A 862 -36.67 -25.60 3.98
CA GLN A 862 -35.51 -25.59 3.07
C GLN A 862 -35.39 -26.90 2.29
N VAL A 863 -35.67 -28.05 2.91
CA VAL A 863 -35.67 -29.36 2.23
C VAL A 863 -36.80 -29.41 1.20
N ARG A 864 -38.00 -28.93 1.56
CA ARG A 864 -39.14 -28.84 0.65
C ARG A 864 -38.85 -27.94 -0.57
N LEU A 865 -38.22 -26.78 -0.36
CA LEU A 865 -37.86 -25.87 -1.45
C LEU A 865 -36.79 -26.49 -2.37
N GLY A 866 -35.78 -27.18 -1.81
CA GLY A 866 -34.83 -27.97 -2.60
C GLY A 866 -35.51 -29.05 -3.44
N ALA A 867 -36.51 -29.73 -2.88
CA ALA A 867 -37.33 -30.72 -3.61
C ALA A 867 -38.20 -30.09 -4.72
N VAL A 868 -38.72 -28.87 -4.52
CA VAL A 868 -39.39 -28.10 -5.57
C VAL A 868 -38.42 -27.78 -6.71
N HIS A 869 -37.22 -27.27 -6.41
CA HIS A 869 -36.21 -27.00 -7.44
C HIS A 869 -35.79 -28.27 -8.21
N ALA A 870 -35.69 -29.42 -7.52
CA ALA A 870 -35.46 -30.71 -8.16
C ALA A 870 -36.63 -31.10 -9.10
N LEU A 871 -37.88 -31.02 -8.65
CA LEU A 871 -39.06 -31.31 -9.46
C LEU A 871 -39.15 -30.44 -10.72
N VAL A 872 -38.87 -29.14 -10.59
CA VAL A 872 -38.85 -28.19 -11.71
C VAL A 872 -37.77 -28.57 -12.73
N GLN A 873 -36.57 -28.95 -12.27
CA GLN A 873 -35.49 -29.38 -13.15
C GLN A 873 -35.79 -30.72 -13.86
N VAL A 874 -36.36 -31.69 -13.14
CA VAL A 874 -36.81 -32.98 -13.71
C VAL A 874 -37.85 -32.73 -14.80
N THR A 875 -38.83 -31.86 -14.53
CA THR A 875 -39.87 -31.50 -15.50
C THR A 875 -39.29 -30.77 -16.72
N ALA A 876 -38.37 -29.83 -16.51
CA ALA A 876 -37.69 -29.14 -17.61
C ALA A 876 -36.89 -30.09 -18.51
N ARG A 877 -36.34 -31.19 -17.96
CA ARG A 877 -35.58 -32.19 -18.72
C ARG A 877 -36.47 -33.21 -19.43
N HIS A 878 -37.54 -33.67 -18.79
CA HIS A 878 -38.41 -34.73 -19.31
C HIS A 878 -39.65 -34.21 -20.08
N GLY A 879 -39.90 -32.91 -20.04
CA GLY A 879 -41.03 -32.26 -20.69
C GLY A 879 -42.30 -32.24 -19.82
N PRO A 880 -43.30 -31.44 -20.21
CA PRO A 880 -44.50 -31.23 -19.42
C PRO A 880 -45.38 -32.50 -19.33
N ASP A 881 -45.42 -33.34 -20.36
CA ASP A 881 -46.16 -34.62 -20.37
C ASP A 881 -45.71 -35.57 -19.24
N TRP A 882 -44.42 -35.57 -18.90
CA TRP A 882 -43.90 -36.34 -17.77
C TRP A 882 -44.47 -35.83 -16.44
N PHE A 883 -44.59 -34.51 -16.28
CA PHE A 883 -45.19 -33.90 -15.11
C PHE A 883 -46.69 -34.19 -15.02
N GLN A 884 -47.42 -34.20 -16.14
CA GLN A 884 -48.82 -34.64 -16.17
C GLN A 884 -48.98 -36.07 -15.63
N ALA A 885 -48.13 -37.00 -16.09
CA ALA A 885 -48.19 -38.40 -15.70
C ALA A 885 -47.72 -38.67 -14.25
N THR A 886 -46.75 -37.89 -13.75
CA THR A 886 -45.98 -38.25 -12.53
C THR A 886 -46.02 -37.20 -11.42
N GLY A 887 -46.07 -35.91 -11.76
CA GLY A 887 -45.90 -34.80 -10.82
C GLY A 887 -47.20 -34.12 -10.39
N VAL A 888 -48.21 -34.03 -11.27
CA VAL A 888 -49.49 -33.34 -10.98
C VAL A 888 -50.19 -33.90 -9.75
N GLY A 889 -50.36 -35.23 -9.68
CA GLY A 889 -51.02 -35.89 -8.53
C GLY A 889 -50.36 -35.57 -7.18
N PRO A 890 -49.03 -35.79 -7.03
CA PRO A 890 -48.28 -35.39 -5.84
C PRO A 890 -48.41 -33.90 -5.51
N VAL A 891 -48.26 -32.99 -6.48
CA VAL A 891 -48.36 -31.53 -6.22
C VAL A 891 -49.77 -31.13 -5.78
N LEU A 892 -50.81 -31.63 -6.44
CA LEU A 892 -52.21 -31.41 -6.03
C LEU A 892 -52.47 -31.92 -4.61
N SER A 893 -51.93 -33.10 -4.26
CA SER A 893 -52.13 -33.67 -2.92
C SER A 893 -51.59 -32.78 -1.79
N LEU A 894 -50.60 -31.92 -2.06
CA LEU A 894 -50.07 -30.94 -1.09
C LEU A 894 -51.06 -29.81 -0.80
N LEU A 895 -51.96 -29.48 -1.73
CA LEU A 895 -52.96 -28.42 -1.55
C LEU A 895 -54.07 -28.80 -0.54
N ASP A 896 -54.24 -30.10 -0.27
CA ASP A 896 -55.14 -30.67 0.74
C ASP A 896 -54.49 -30.84 2.14
N GLN A 897 -53.18 -30.65 2.26
CA GLN A 897 -52.43 -30.88 3.49
C GLN A 897 -52.51 -29.69 4.49
N PRO A 898 -51.91 -29.78 5.69
CA PRO A 898 -51.76 -28.62 6.56
C PRO A 898 -50.97 -27.47 5.92
N PHE A 899 -51.22 -26.25 6.40
CA PHE A 899 -50.71 -24.95 5.90
C PHE A 899 -49.32 -24.97 5.22
N GLN A 900 -48.30 -25.53 5.89
CA GLN A 900 -46.92 -25.51 5.41
C GLN A 900 -46.69 -26.31 4.12
N LEU A 901 -47.46 -27.38 3.92
CA LEU A 901 -47.40 -28.21 2.72
C LEU A 901 -48.23 -27.58 1.58
N ARG A 902 -49.36 -26.94 1.89
CA ARG A 902 -50.12 -26.13 0.90
C ARG A 902 -49.26 -25.04 0.28
N LEU A 903 -48.50 -24.30 1.08
CA LEU A 903 -47.51 -23.32 0.60
C LEU A 903 -46.44 -23.94 -0.30
N THR A 904 -46.07 -25.21 -0.07
CA THR A 904 -45.08 -25.93 -0.88
C THR A 904 -45.67 -26.35 -2.22
N GLY A 905 -46.90 -26.86 -2.24
CA GLY A 905 -47.64 -27.15 -3.47
C GLY A 905 -47.83 -25.89 -4.33
N LEU A 906 -48.24 -24.78 -3.72
CA LEU A 906 -48.37 -23.50 -4.42
C LEU A 906 -47.03 -22.97 -4.95
N GLU A 907 -45.91 -23.10 -4.22
CA GLU A 907 -44.61 -22.72 -4.75
C GLU A 907 -44.17 -23.62 -5.92
N ALA A 908 -44.43 -24.92 -5.85
CA ALA A 908 -44.21 -25.83 -6.98
C ALA A 908 -45.00 -25.39 -8.22
N CYS A 909 -46.28 -25.07 -8.06
CA CYS A 909 -47.11 -24.55 -9.16
C CYS A 909 -46.54 -23.24 -9.72
N ARG A 910 -46.07 -22.31 -8.87
CA ARG A 910 -45.53 -21.03 -9.34
C ARG A 910 -44.27 -21.22 -10.20
N GLU A 911 -43.29 -21.96 -9.69
CA GLU A 911 -42.02 -22.19 -10.40
C GLU A 911 -42.20 -22.97 -11.71
N LEU A 912 -43.16 -23.91 -11.76
CA LEU A 912 -43.51 -24.64 -12.99
C LEU A 912 -44.26 -23.74 -13.99
N ALA A 913 -45.19 -22.90 -13.52
CA ALA A 913 -45.94 -21.97 -14.36
C ALA A 913 -45.02 -20.91 -14.99
N GLN A 914 -44.10 -20.31 -14.21
CA GLN A 914 -43.13 -19.32 -14.69
C GLN A 914 -42.20 -19.84 -15.81
N ARG A 915 -42.04 -21.17 -15.92
CA ARG A 915 -41.23 -21.82 -16.95
C ARG A 915 -42.07 -22.49 -18.05
N ASN A 916 -43.39 -22.30 -18.04
CA ASN A 916 -44.35 -22.94 -18.96
C ASN A 916 -44.23 -24.47 -18.99
N LEU A 917 -44.13 -25.10 -17.81
CA LEU A 917 -43.92 -26.55 -17.63
C LEU A 917 -45.18 -27.33 -17.25
N ILE A 918 -46.36 -26.71 -17.33
CA ILE A 918 -47.67 -27.32 -17.01
C ILE A 918 -48.42 -27.52 -18.34
N PRO A 919 -48.69 -28.78 -18.79
CA PRO A 919 -49.31 -29.02 -20.10
C PRO A 919 -50.82 -28.85 -20.11
N ASP A 920 -51.48 -29.30 -19.03
CA ASP A 920 -52.92 -29.20 -18.81
C ASP A 920 -53.13 -28.44 -17.50
N PRO A 921 -53.42 -27.12 -17.58
CA PRO A 921 -53.54 -26.30 -16.40
C PRO A 921 -54.85 -26.51 -15.67
N ASP A 922 -55.91 -27.03 -16.29
CA ASP A 922 -57.29 -26.93 -15.77
C ASP A 922 -57.43 -27.55 -14.37
N ALA A 923 -56.90 -28.76 -14.17
CA ALA A 923 -56.94 -29.47 -12.89
C ALA A 923 -56.15 -28.77 -11.75
N LEU A 924 -55.12 -27.98 -12.10
CA LEU A 924 -54.35 -27.16 -11.16
C LEU A 924 -55.01 -25.79 -10.96
N PHE A 925 -55.54 -25.20 -12.02
CA PHE A 925 -56.13 -23.87 -12.06
C PHE A 925 -57.33 -23.75 -11.13
N ASP A 926 -58.30 -24.66 -11.22
CA ASP A 926 -59.49 -24.66 -10.35
C ASP A 926 -59.11 -24.73 -8.86
N ARG A 927 -58.11 -25.56 -8.53
CA ARG A 927 -57.63 -25.76 -7.15
C ARG A 927 -56.81 -24.58 -6.64
N VAL A 928 -56.11 -23.86 -7.52
CA VAL A 928 -55.43 -22.61 -7.18
C VAL A 928 -56.44 -21.47 -7.03
N VAL A 929 -57.48 -21.38 -7.87
CA VAL A 929 -58.58 -20.40 -7.72
C VAL A 929 -59.34 -20.64 -6.42
N GLU A 930 -59.63 -21.89 -6.05
CA GLU A 930 -60.20 -22.25 -4.75
C GLU A 930 -59.27 -21.83 -3.60
N ALA A 931 -57.96 -22.08 -3.72
CA ALA A 931 -56.98 -21.65 -2.71
C ALA A 931 -56.85 -20.12 -2.59
N ALA A 932 -57.00 -19.38 -3.69
CA ALA A 932 -56.97 -17.93 -3.74
C ALA A 932 -58.23 -17.28 -3.10
N THR A 933 -59.40 -17.90 -3.27
CA THR A 933 -60.70 -17.28 -2.92
C THR A 933 -61.34 -17.84 -1.65
N ALA A 934 -61.23 -19.14 -1.38
CA ALA A 934 -61.92 -19.82 -0.26
C ALA A 934 -61.02 -20.09 0.96
N SER A 935 -59.71 -19.88 0.86
CA SER A 935 -58.77 -20.18 1.95
C SER A 935 -58.85 -19.16 3.09
N LYS A 936 -59.08 -19.63 4.32
CA LYS A 936 -59.13 -18.80 5.54
C LYS A 936 -57.77 -18.19 5.96
N THR A 937 -56.68 -18.51 5.27
CA THR A 937 -55.32 -18.05 5.62
C THR A 937 -54.76 -17.12 4.55
N GLY A 938 -54.47 -15.86 4.90
CA GLY A 938 -53.98 -14.82 3.99
C GLY A 938 -52.79 -15.26 3.15
N ASN A 939 -51.72 -15.77 3.76
CA ASN A 939 -50.52 -16.24 3.04
C ASN A 939 -50.80 -17.33 1.98
N ILE A 940 -51.86 -18.14 2.15
CA ILE A 940 -52.27 -19.12 1.12
C ILE A 940 -52.94 -18.39 -0.05
N ARG A 941 -53.78 -17.40 0.22
CA ARG A 941 -54.41 -16.56 -0.82
C ARG A 941 -53.36 -15.78 -1.60
N VAL A 942 -52.47 -15.05 -0.91
CA VAL A 942 -51.30 -14.35 -1.50
C VAL A 942 -50.52 -15.29 -2.44
N LYS A 943 -50.14 -16.48 -1.95
CA LYS A 943 -49.33 -17.42 -2.73
C LYS A 943 -50.08 -18.04 -3.90
N ALA A 944 -51.38 -18.29 -3.76
CA ALA A 944 -52.21 -18.77 -4.87
C ALA A 944 -52.39 -17.70 -5.95
N LEU A 945 -52.49 -16.43 -5.58
CA LEU A 945 -52.50 -15.33 -6.54
C LEU A 945 -51.16 -15.18 -7.28
N ASP A 946 -50.02 -15.35 -6.61
CA ASP A 946 -48.70 -15.42 -7.28
C ASP A 946 -48.68 -16.52 -8.36
N VAL A 947 -49.32 -17.67 -8.10
CA VAL A 947 -49.46 -18.77 -9.07
C VAL A 947 -50.37 -18.37 -10.23
N LEU A 948 -51.54 -17.80 -9.97
CA LEU A 948 -52.46 -17.35 -11.01
C LEU A 948 -51.82 -16.30 -11.93
N VAL A 949 -51.07 -15.34 -11.37
CA VAL A 949 -50.30 -14.35 -12.13
C VAL A 949 -49.22 -15.02 -12.99
N ALA A 950 -48.55 -16.05 -12.48
CA ALA A 950 -47.55 -16.82 -13.24
C ALA A 950 -48.16 -17.68 -14.36
N MET A 951 -49.38 -18.22 -14.17
CA MET A 951 -50.10 -18.99 -15.20
C MET A 951 -50.73 -18.10 -16.28
N ALA A 952 -51.11 -16.86 -15.94
CA ALA A 952 -51.92 -16.00 -16.81
C ALA A 952 -51.38 -15.73 -18.24
N PRO A 953 -50.06 -15.58 -18.49
CA PRO A 953 -49.52 -15.44 -19.83
C PRO A 953 -49.72 -16.67 -20.74
N HIS A 954 -50.04 -17.83 -20.16
CA HIS A 954 -50.11 -19.12 -20.84
C HIS A 954 -51.55 -19.67 -20.96
N LEU A 955 -52.54 -18.99 -20.38
CA LEU A 955 -53.95 -19.38 -20.39
C LEU A 955 -54.75 -18.65 -21.47
N PRO A 956 -55.71 -19.32 -22.16
CA PRO A 956 -56.57 -18.65 -23.11
C PRO A 956 -57.57 -17.72 -22.39
N PRO A 957 -58.00 -16.60 -22.99
CA PRO A 957 -58.89 -15.63 -22.34
C PRO A 957 -60.19 -16.22 -21.79
N CYS A 958 -60.77 -17.21 -22.48
CA CYS A 958 -62.01 -17.86 -22.06
C CYS A 958 -61.91 -18.66 -20.76
N THR A 959 -60.70 -19.07 -20.32
CA THR A 959 -60.49 -19.70 -19.00
C THR A 959 -60.70 -18.70 -17.86
N TRP A 960 -60.50 -17.39 -18.11
CA TRP A 960 -60.77 -16.37 -17.10
C TRP A 960 -62.27 -16.04 -16.99
N ASP A 961 -63.04 -16.16 -18.08
CA ASP A 961 -64.48 -15.84 -18.08
C ASP A 961 -65.31 -16.72 -17.12
N THR A 962 -64.90 -17.97 -16.91
CA THR A 962 -65.58 -18.91 -16.00
C THR A 962 -65.33 -18.61 -14.52
N VAL A 963 -64.15 -18.10 -14.16
CA VAL A 963 -63.76 -17.83 -12.76
C VAL A 963 -63.82 -16.34 -12.36
N ARG A 964 -63.95 -15.43 -13.34
CA ARG A 964 -64.05 -13.97 -13.16
C ARG A 964 -65.07 -13.55 -12.08
N PRO A 965 -66.31 -14.09 -12.02
CA PRO A 965 -67.27 -13.71 -10.98
C PRO A 965 -66.79 -14.08 -9.56
N THR A 966 -66.18 -15.26 -9.41
CA THR A 966 -65.66 -15.78 -8.14
C THR A 966 -64.47 -14.96 -7.65
N LEU A 967 -63.56 -14.61 -8.56
CA LEU A 967 -62.41 -13.75 -8.27
C LEU A 967 -62.87 -12.35 -7.84
N HIS A 968 -63.74 -11.69 -8.60
CA HIS A 968 -64.25 -10.36 -8.22
C HIS A 968 -65.03 -10.34 -6.91
N ALA A 969 -65.86 -11.35 -6.65
CA ALA A 969 -66.54 -11.49 -5.36
C ALA A 969 -65.54 -11.65 -4.20
N SER A 970 -64.43 -12.38 -4.42
CA SER A 970 -63.34 -12.46 -3.44
C SER A 970 -62.60 -11.14 -3.27
N PHE A 971 -62.37 -10.37 -4.35
CA PHE A 971 -61.64 -9.10 -4.30
C PHE A 971 -62.41 -8.06 -3.47
N GLY A 972 -63.72 -7.96 -3.65
CA GLY A 972 -64.58 -7.00 -2.93
C GLY A 972 -64.85 -7.34 -1.45
N MET A 973 -64.46 -8.54 -1.01
CA MET A 973 -64.64 -9.04 0.36
C MET A 973 -63.30 -9.28 1.09
N GLU A 974 -62.18 -8.86 0.51
CA GLU A 974 -60.84 -9.09 1.05
C GLU A 974 -60.36 -7.92 1.92
N ASP A 975 -60.03 -8.20 3.18
CA ASP A 975 -59.51 -7.22 4.15
C ASP A 975 -57.97 -7.25 4.26
N ASP A 976 -57.31 -8.31 3.76
CA ASP A 976 -55.85 -8.47 3.84
C ASP A 976 -55.13 -7.65 2.76
N VAL A 977 -54.37 -6.64 3.19
CA VAL A 977 -53.65 -5.69 2.32
C VAL A 977 -52.64 -6.38 1.39
N GLU A 978 -52.00 -7.48 1.82
CA GLU A 978 -51.05 -8.21 0.98
C GLU A 978 -51.78 -9.01 -0.12
N VAL A 979 -52.95 -9.56 0.21
CA VAL A 979 -53.82 -10.24 -0.76
C VAL A 979 -54.41 -9.23 -1.76
N GLN A 980 -54.91 -8.08 -1.27
CA GLN A 980 -55.37 -6.98 -2.13
C GLN A 980 -54.29 -6.52 -3.11
N SER A 981 -53.04 -6.35 -2.64
CA SER A 981 -51.91 -6.00 -3.50
C SER A 981 -51.68 -7.02 -4.62
N ARG A 982 -51.80 -8.33 -4.33
CA ARG A 982 -51.70 -9.38 -5.36
C ARG A 982 -52.89 -9.45 -6.30
N HIS A 983 -54.12 -9.16 -5.85
CA HIS A 983 -55.28 -9.05 -6.72
C HIS A 983 -55.08 -8.03 -7.85
N VAL A 984 -54.43 -6.88 -7.58
CA VAL A 984 -54.17 -5.84 -8.59
C VAL A 984 -53.36 -6.35 -9.78
N HIS A 985 -52.35 -7.20 -9.54
CA HIS A 985 -51.55 -7.79 -10.63
C HIS A 985 -52.36 -8.77 -11.52
N LEU A 986 -53.45 -9.34 -10.99
CA LEU A 986 -54.30 -10.28 -11.74
C LEU A 986 -55.41 -9.59 -12.54
N LEU A 987 -55.83 -8.37 -12.17
CA LEU A 987 -56.85 -7.58 -12.88
C LEU A 987 -56.51 -7.34 -14.37
N VAL A 988 -55.22 -7.30 -14.71
CA VAL A 988 -54.70 -7.14 -16.08
C VAL A 988 -55.11 -8.31 -17.02
N TYR A 989 -55.50 -9.45 -16.45
CA TYR A 989 -55.92 -10.66 -17.15
C TYR A 989 -57.41 -10.99 -16.95
N VAL A 990 -57.93 -10.78 -15.73
CA VAL A 990 -59.33 -11.06 -15.36
C VAL A 990 -60.30 -9.98 -15.87
N GLY A 991 -59.81 -8.76 -16.09
CA GLY A 991 -60.64 -7.57 -16.31
C GLY A 991 -61.00 -6.85 -15.01
N SER A 992 -61.70 -5.72 -15.11
CA SER A 992 -62.32 -5.04 -13.95
C SER A 992 -63.74 -5.57 -13.72
N ALA A 993 -64.19 -5.57 -12.46
CA ALA A 993 -65.59 -5.82 -12.13
C ALA A 993 -66.48 -4.67 -12.62
N ASP A 994 -65.99 -3.44 -12.43
CA ASP A 994 -66.62 -2.20 -12.88
C ASP A 994 -65.63 -1.38 -13.70
N GLU A 995 -65.96 -1.11 -14.96
CA GLU A 995 -65.24 -0.09 -15.77
C GLU A 995 -65.71 1.34 -15.46
N ALA A 996 -66.74 1.50 -14.60
CA ALA A 996 -67.40 2.78 -14.32
C ALA A 996 -66.87 3.54 -13.09
N ASP A 997 -66.44 2.84 -12.02
CA ASP A 997 -66.24 3.43 -10.69
C ASP A 997 -64.77 3.53 -10.22
N MET A 998 -63.79 3.28 -11.10
CA MET A 998 -62.37 3.32 -10.73
C MET A 998 -61.82 4.75 -10.71
N GLU A 999 -61.84 5.43 -9.55
CA GLU A 999 -61.39 6.83 -9.41
C GLU A 999 -59.96 7.07 -9.96
N PRO A 1000 -59.77 8.07 -10.85
CA PRO A 1000 -58.46 8.48 -11.33
C PRO A 1000 -57.57 8.96 -10.19
N GLY A 1001 -56.40 8.33 -10.03
CA GLY A 1001 -55.43 8.67 -8.97
C GLY A 1001 -55.50 7.78 -7.72
N SER A 1002 -56.42 6.80 -7.65
CA SER A 1002 -56.37 5.75 -6.63
C SER A 1002 -55.11 4.88 -6.77
N ALA A 1003 -54.72 4.18 -5.70
CA ALA A 1003 -53.54 3.31 -5.72
C ALA A 1003 -53.64 2.20 -6.79
N MET A 1004 -54.83 1.61 -6.97
CA MET A 1004 -55.09 0.63 -8.04
C MET A 1004 -54.94 1.24 -9.44
N TRP A 1005 -55.48 2.44 -9.66
CA TRP A 1005 -55.41 3.15 -10.94
C TRP A 1005 -53.97 3.51 -11.31
N THR A 1006 -53.17 3.92 -10.31
CA THR A 1006 -51.77 4.31 -10.48
C THR A 1006 -50.87 3.11 -10.79
N GLU A 1007 -51.04 1.98 -10.11
CA GLU A 1007 -50.24 0.78 -10.36
C GLU A 1007 -50.65 0.06 -11.66
N ARG A 1008 -51.93 0.15 -12.06
CA ARG A 1008 -52.40 -0.28 -13.40
C ARG A 1008 -51.66 0.46 -14.52
N LEU A 1009 -51.58 1.79 -14.46
CA LEU A 1009 -50.85 2.61 -15.44
C LEU A 1009 -49.35 2.23 -15.53
N ARG A 1010 -48.77 1.86 -14.39
CA ARG A 1010 -47.38 1.37 -14.28
C ARG A 1010 -47.18 0.02 -14.97
N LEU A 1011 -48.13 -0.90 -14.78
CA LEU A 1011 -48.11 -2.22 -15.43
C LEU A 1011 -48.45 -2.15 -16.93
N GLU A 1012 -49.31 -1.23 -17.35
CA GLU A 1012 -49.62 -0.97 -18.76
C GLU A 1012 -48.41 -0.34 -19.50
N THR A 1013 -47.62 0.50 -18.84
CA THR A 1013 -46.36 1.03 -19.42
C THR A 1013 -45.27 -0.03 -19.58
N THR A 1014 -45.19 -1.04 -18.70
CA THR A 1014 -44.31 -2.21 -18.91
C THR A 1014 -44.78 -3.16 -20.04
N ARG A 1015 -45.96 -2.93 -20.63
CA ARG A 1015 -46.53 -3.76 -21.71
C ARG A 1015 -46.10 -3.34 -23.11
N SER A 1016 -45.27 -2.29 -23.27
CA SER A 1016 -44.66 -1.97 -24.56
C SER A 1016 -43.65 -3.05 -24.93
N PRO A 1017 -43.78 -3.74 -26.07
CA PRO A 1017 -42.65 -4.48 -26.62
C PRO A 1017 -41.53 -3.48 -26.92
N LEU A 1018 -40.29 -3.83 -26.59
CA LEU A 1018 -39.13 -3.32 -27.32
C LEU A 1018 -39.26 -3.86 -28.75
N GLY A 1019 -39.75 -3.01 -29.65
CA GLY A 1019 -40.31 -3.42 -30.93
C GLY A 1019 -40.02 -2.42 -32.05
N SER A 1020 -38.73 -2.16 -32.27
CA SER A 1020 -38.17 -1.80 -33.60
C SER A 1020 -36.75 -2.35 -33.70
#